data_AF-A0A7S2W8X3-F1
#
_entry.id   AF-A0A7S2W8X3-F1
#
_cell.length_a   1.000
_cell.length_b   1.000
_cell.length_c   1.000
_cell.angle_alpha   90.00
_cell.angle_beta   90.00
_cell.angle_gamma   90.00
#
_symmetry.space_group_name_H-M   'P 1'
#
loop_
_entity.id
_entity.type
_entity.pdbx_description
1 polymer ?
#
loop_
_entity_poly.entity_id
_entity_poly.type
_entity_poly.pdbx_seq_one_letter_code
_entity_poly.pdbx_strand_id
1 'polypeptide(L)'
;VGGLLIEIKMKLSIGAWVATVLLASSCNGFVTNQHSINRQWVSSSSLSDHVAAFGVSDHLRKKSGLLRMAAGSGEDATSTMSIDDIMGELRGHKDSFNIKMEKAKSVSEAEKIRVEYLGKKSPINQAMSYMRMLAPEDKPKLGSVVNAIKAELEDSVAKRKEELETLQIQSQMETERIDVTMPGLSRKGGSGHRHPLSMTMEKAVDIFVSLGYDTVTDIEDSPEIEQDYYCFEALNCPKDHPARDMQDTFYLTENLETLLRTHTSSVQIRQLEKRKPPLRIVAPGRVYRKDDIDATHSMIFHQVEILALEERGKLNLGHLKGTVEHFLKEMFGPDIKVRFRGSFFPFTEPSMEVDVFFRGKWLEVLGCGMVDPNVLTMAGIDPQKYSGFAAGFGVERFAMVIHDINDIREFYKNDRRFLDQFPHFYDEGIVAMKKGEGRTEAAALPVSVEKETDSVAKEEQKEEPKKNKKKKTPPAAPTEIDVSKLDIRVGVITKAWEHTEADKLFCEEIDIGEEQPRTIASGLKAHYNAEDLEGQRVLVLANLKQRKMVGYPSHGMVLCSVNEDGSKVEFVEPPADAKIGERVMVDGFDGEPASENQIIKKKMMDKIFPDLKTNSDGVATYKNQPLSTEAGPCVSQTKMANSQIS
;
A
#
# COMPACT_ATOMS: atom_id res chain seq x y z
N VAL A 1 -7.30 49.64 -7.21
CA VAL A 1 -6.69 51.00 -7.26
C VAL A 1 -6.75 51.59 -5.87
N GLY A 2 -5.61 52.04 -5.33
CA GLY A 2 -5.52 52.71 -4.02
C GLY A 2 -4.59 52.02 -3.01
N GLY A 3 -3.47 52.67 -2.67
CA GLY A 3 -2.62 52.34 -1.51
C GLY A 3 -1.36 51.49 -1.80
N LEU A 4 -0.24 52.14 -2.13
CA LEU A 4 1.09 51.54 -2.26
C LEU A 4 2.05 52.17 -1.22
N LEU A 5 3.25 51.59 -1.06
CA LEU A 5 4.44 51.99 -0.26
C LEU A 5 4.49 51.45 1.20
N ILE A 6 5.40 50.50 1.52
CA ILE A 6 6.87 50.63 1.83
C ILE A 6 7.08 51.05 3.30
N GLU A 7 7.96 50.49 4.13
CA GLU A 7 8.97 49.41 4.05
C GLU A 7 9.23 48.89 5.48
N ILE A 8 9.51 47.59 5.70
CA ILE A 8 10.25 47.14 6.89
C ILE A 8 11.40 46.23 6.45
N LYS A 9 12.62 46.77 6.44
CA LYS A 9 13.85 45.99 6.29
C LYS A 9 14.23 45.35 7.64
N MET A 10 14.54 44.05 7.59
CA MET A 10 15.82 43.43 8.00
C MET A 10 16.74 44.24 8.93
N LYS A 11 17.48 43.67 9.91
CA LYS A 11 17.92 42.27 10.14
C LYS A 11 18.67 42.19 11.47
N LEU A 12 18.76 40.99 12.08
CA LEU A 12 19.86 40.47 12.95
C LEU A 12 20.19 41.29 14.23
N SER A 13 20.60 40.75 15.37
CA SER A 13 21.59 39.68 15.59
C SER A 13 21.71 39.42 17.11
N ILE A 14 22.14 38.22 17.53
CA ILE A 14 22.77 37.89 18.83
C ILE A 14 21.92 38.19 20.10
N GLY A 15 21.72 37.30 21.06
CA GLY A 15 22.22 35.93 21.23
C GLY A 15 22.31 35.60 22.74
N ALA A 16 22.46 34.31 23.03
CA ALA A 16 22.95 33.78 24.31
C ALA A 16 22.19 34.04 25.63
N TRP A 17 21.75 32.90 26.21
CA TRP A 17 22.04 32.47 27.60
C TRP A 17 21.03 32.71 28.75
N VAL A 18 20.69 31.56 29.36
CA VAL A 18 20.59 31.29 30.81
C VAL A 18 19.54 32.11 31.58
N ALA A 19 18.33 31.61 31.78
CA ALA A 19 17.89 30.47 32.61
C ALA A 19 17.36 30.91 34.00
N THR A 20 16.26 30.27 34.38
CA THR A 20 15.86 29.91 35.75
C THR A 20 16.05 30.95 36.86
N VAL A 21 14.94 31.44 37.45
CA VAL A 21 14.73 31.40 38.91
C VAL A 21 13.27 31.76 39.29
N LEU A 22 12.61 30.77 39.91
CA LEU A 22 11.66 30.80 41.04
C LEU A 22 10.32 31.59 41.02
N LEU A 23 9.29 30.82 41.45
CA LEU A 23 8.30 31.10 42.51
C LEU A 23 7.42 32.36 42.44
N ALA A 24 6.13 32.14 42.16
CA ALA A 24 5.01 32.31 43.11
C ALA A 24 3.77 31.66 42.46
N SER A 25 2.97 30.80 43.11
CA SER A 25 2.01 31.10 44.20
C SER A 25 1.05 32.25 43.84
N SER A 26 -0.27 32.15 43.93
CA SER A 26 -1.22 31.07 44.23
C SER A 26 -2.64 31.56 43.85
N CYS A 27 -3.67 30.71 44.02
CA CYS A 27 -5.08 31.09 44.21
C CYS A 27 -5.86 31.70 43.02
N ASN A 28 -6.65 30.87 42.33
CA ASN A 28 -8.09 30.68 42.60
C ASN A 28 -8.51 29.38 41.87
N GLY A 29 -9.35 28.47 42.39
CA GLY A 29 -10.58 28.66 43.16
C GLY A 29 -11.73 28.86 42.17
N PHE A 30 -12.80 28.07 42.10
CA PHE A 30 -13.36 26.90 42.80
C PHE A 30 -14.63 26.53 41.96
N VAL A 31 -15.35 25.42 42.24
CA VAL A 31 -16.77 25.16 41.79
C VAL A 31 -17.04 24.87 40.28
N THR A 32 -17.89 23.93 39.83
CA THR A 32 -18.40 22.60 40.29
C THR A 32 -19.14 21.92 39.10
N ASN A 33 -19.35 20.59 39.13
CA ASN A 33 -20.44 19.81 38.49
C ASN A 33 -20.65 19.93 36.95
N GLN A 34 -20.74 18.83 36.20
CA GLN A 34 -21.87 17.87 36.22
C GLN A 34 -21.40 16.48 35.72
N HIS A 35 -21.25 15.48 36.59
CA HIS A 35 -22.21 14.37 36.77
C HIS A 35 -22.82 13.73 35.51
N SER A 36 -22.32 12.56 35.11
CA SER A 36 -23.11 11.31 35.15
C SER A 36 -22.25 10.05 34.85
N ILE A 37 -21.88 9.32 35.90
CA ILE A 37 -21.52 7.89 35.80
C ILE A 37 -22.66 7.11 36.45
N ASN A 38 -23.13 6.08 35.78
CA ASN A 38 -24.30 5.32 36.17
C ASN A 38 -23.88 3.93 36.67
N ARG A 39 -24.10 3.65 37.97
CA ARG A 39 -24.36 2.34 38.61
C ARG A 39 -23.40 1.14 38.42
N GLN A 40 -23.34 0.10 39.28
CA GLN A 40 -23.63 -0.14 40.72
C GLN A 40 -23.37 -1.66 40.99
N TRP A 41 -23.19 -2.09 42.27
CA TRP A 41 -23.14 -3.50 42.76
C TRP A 41 -21.83 -4.28 42.44
N VAL A 42 -20.99 -4.79 43.38
CA VAL A 42 -21.08 -5.68 44.59
C VAL A 42 -20.26 -6.97 44.29
N SER A 43 -19.51 -7.63 45.17
CA SER A 43 -19.22 -7.51 46.63
C SER A 43 -18.00 -8.36 47.06
N SER A 44 -17.72 -8.35 48.38
CA SER A 44 -16.81 -9.18 49.21
C SER A 44 -15.45 -8.53 49.52
N SER A 45 -15.00 -8.28 50.76
CA SER A 45 -15.22 -8.79 52.13
C SER A 45 -14.23 -9.87 52.61
N SER A 46 -13.19 -9.47 53.34
CA SER A 46 -13.01 -9.83 54.77
C SER A 46 -11.68 -9.30 55.31
N LEU A 47 -11.69 -8.83 56.57
CA LEU A 47 -10.78 -9.20 57.66
C LEU A 47 -10.83 -8.13 58.76
N SER A 48 -11.59 -8.44 59.80
CA SER A 48 -11.42 -7.90 61.15
C SER A 48 -10.56 -8.86 61.98
N ASP A 49 -10.21 -8.39 63.19
CA ASP A 49 -9.83 -9.13 64.42
C ASP A 49 -8.43 -8.72 64.89
N HIS A 50 -8.30 -7.83 65.87
CA HIS A 50 -8.54 -7.95 67.33
C HIS A 50 -7.28 -8.31 68.14
N VAL A 51 -7.19 -7.66 69.30
CA VAL A 51 -6.05 -7.61 70.22
C VAL A 51 -6.27 -8.59 71.38
N ALA A 52 -5.22 -9.32 71.83
CA ALA A 52 -4.89 -9.49 73.27
C ALA A 52 -3.78 -10.52 73.58
N ALA A 53 -3.15 -10.31 74.75
CA ALA A 53 -2.57 -11.28 75.70
C ALA A 53 -1.22 -11.98 75.41
N PHE A 54 -0.20 -11.58 76.18
CA PHE A 54 0.73 -12.37 77.04
C PHE A 54 1.75 -11.33 77.60
N GLY A 55 2.33 -11.39 78.80
CA GLY A 55 2.33 -12.32 79.94
C GLY A 55 3.55 -11.99 80.82
N VAL A 56 3.45 -11.97 82.16
CA VAL A 56 4.46 -11.41 83.08
C VAL A 56 5.40 -12.49 83.69
N SER A 57 6.53 -12.05 84.27
CA SER A 57 7.51 -12.78 85.14
C SER A 57 8.58 -13.63 84.42
N ASP A 58 9.82 -13.79 84.93
CA ASP A 58 10.47 -13.21 86.12
C ASP A 58 12.02 -13.30 86.04
N HIS A 59 12.76 -12.23 86.33
CA HIS A 59 14.01 -12.38 87.10
C HIS A 59 14.53 -11.07 87.74
N LEU A 60 14.60 -11.09 89.06
CA LEU A 60 15.18 -10.07 89.92
C LEU A 60 16.73 -10.11 89.93
N ARG A 61 17.30 -9.04 90.52
CA ARG A 61 18.47 -9.06 91.43
C ARG A 61 19.88 -8.85 90.82
N LYS A 62 20.25 -7.58 90.58
CA LYS A 62 21.37 -6.87 91.28
C LYS A 62 21.65 -5.48 90.68
N LYS A 63 21.25 -4.43 91.40
CA LYS A 63 22.06 -3.21 91.66
C LYS A 63 21.33 -2.26 92.62
N SER A 64 21.29 -2.68 93.88
CA SER A 64 21.13 -1.77 95.02
C SER A 64 22.47 -1.14 95.34
N GLY A 65 22.53 0.18 95.58
CA GLY A 65 23.68 0.79 96.25
C GLY A 65 24.07 2.18 95.73
N LEU A 66 23.93 3.18 96.62
CA LEU A 66 24.57 4.49 96.60
C LEU A 66 24.35 5.39 95.37
N LEU A 67 23.42 6.35 95.50
CA LEU A 67 23.83 7.74 95.71
C LEU A 67 22.72 8.58 96.38
N ARG A 68 22.79 8.74 97.70
CA ARG A 68 22.08 9.80 98.42
C ARG A 68 22.82 10.12 99.73
N MET A 69 23.72 11.09 99.67
CA MET A 69 23.93 12.08 100.74
C MET A 69 24.95 13.11 100.28
N ALA A 70 24.52 14.37 100.25
CA ALA A 70 25.42 15.53 100.22
C ALA A 70 25.44 16.11 101.64
N ALA A 71 26.62 16.16 102.25
CA ALA A 71 27.04 17.06 103.34
C ALA A 71 28.27 16.44 104.04
N GLY A 72 29.43 17.08 103.93
CA GLY A 72 30.66 16.62 104.59
C GLY A 72 31.89 17.32 104.01
N SER A 73 32.45 18.22 104.82
CA SER A 73 33.79 18.84 104.76
C SER A 73 34.79 18.28 103.74
N GLY A 74 35.46 19.17 103.01
CA GLY A 74 36.38 18.80 101.95
C GLY A 74 37.75 18.29 102.43
N GLU A 75 38.40 17.56 101.53
CA GLU A 75 39.85 17.38 101.42
C GLU A 75 40.18 17.29 99.93
N ASP A 76 41.25 17.93 99.49
CA ASP A 76 41.68 17.92 98.09
C ASP A 76 42.22 16.53 97.69
N ALA A 77 41.48 15.84 96.84
CA ALA A 77 41.95 14.61 96.19
C ALA A 77 41.63 14.66 94.69
N THR A 78 42.55 15.22 93.91
CA THR A 78 42.55 15.09 92.45
C THR A 78 42.77 13.63 92.07
N SER A 79 41.67 12.91 91.81
CA SER A 79 41.70 11.57 91.24
C SER A 79 42.21 11.64 89.79
N THR A 80 43.51 11.44 89.61
CA THR A 80 44.15 11.23 88.31
C THR A 80 43.61 9.93 87.71
N MET A 81 42.71 10.04 86.72
CA MET A 81 42.35 8.89 85.87
C MET A 81 43.62 8.39 85.16
N SER A 82 43.82 7.07 85.13
CA SER A 82 44.92 6.49 84.35
C SER A 82 44.68 6.74 82.86
N ILE A 83 45.75 6.86 82.08
CA ILE A 83 45.63 6.92 80.62
C ILE A 83 44.96 5.63 80.09
N ASP A 84 45.18 4.50 80.76
CA ASP A 84 44.62 3.20 80.38
C ASP A 84 43.10 3.13 80.55
N ASP A 85 42.54 3.81 81.56
CA ASP A 85 41.09 3.86 81.79
C ASP A 85 40.40 4.65 80.68
N ILE A 86 40.94 5.82 80.33
CA ILE A 86 40.45 6.69 79.23
C ILE A 86 40.57 5.95 77.88
N MET A 87 41.65 5.19 77.68
CA MET A 87 41.87 4.36 76.50
C MET A 87 40.88 3.17 76.44
N GLY A 88 40.49 2.62 77.59
CA GLY A 88 39.45 1.60 77.71
C GLY A 88 38.06 2.13 77.33
N GLU A 89 37.67 3.29 77.86
CA GLU A 89 36.41 3.96 77.51
C GLU A 89 36.33 4.32 76.02
N LEU A 90 37.41 4.86 75.45
CA LEU A 90 37.52 5.16 74.02
C LEU A 90 37.32 3.92 73.13
N ARG A 91 37.89 2.77 73.52
CA ARG A 91 37.67 1.49 72.82
C ARG A 91 36.22 1.03 72.94
N GLY A 92 35.63 1.08 74.13
CA GLY A 92 34.22 0.75 74.33
C GLY A 92 33.26 1.61 73.49
N HIS A 93 33.55 2.91 73.35
CA HIS A 93 32.80 3.80 72.47
C HIS A 93 33.00 3.49 70.98
N LYS A 94 34.22 3.15 70.55
CA LYS A 94 34.54 2.71 69.19
C LYS A 94 33.77 1.43 68.82
N ASP A 95 33.80 0.42 69.68
CA ASP A 95 33.12 -0.86 69.42
C ASP A 95 31.59 -0.68 69.40
N SER A 96 31.06 0.12 70.33
CA SER A 96 29.64 0.50 70.37
C SER A 96 29.19 1.24 69.10
N PHE A 97 30.03 2.14 68.57
CA PHE A 97 29.79 2.82 67.31
C PHE A 97 29.77 1.85 66.12
N ASN A 98 30.78 0.99 65.99
CA ASN A 98 30.87 0.04 64.88
C ASN A 98 29.64 -0.90 64.84
N ILE A 99 29.22 -1.43 65.99
CA ILE A 99 28.01 -2.27 66.11
C ILE A 99 26.73 -1.50 65.73
N LYS A 100 26.64 -0.21 66.06
CA LYS A 100 25.50 0.64 65.64
C LYS A 100 25.53 0.94 64.15
N MET A 101 26.72 1.24 63.59
CA MET A 101 26.91 1.62 62.19
C MET A 101 26.60 0.45 61.24
N GLU A 102 27.09 -0.75 61.56
CA GLU A 102 26.79 -1.99 60.84
C GLU A 102 25.27 -2.27 60.81
N LYS A 103 24.55 -1.95 61.89
CA LYS A 103 23.10 -2.12 62.02
C LYS A 103 22.25 -0.99 61.42
N ALA A 104 22.85 0.12 60.98
CA ALA A 104 22.12 1.22 60.34
C ALA A 104 21.48 0.74 59.03
N LYS A 105 20.20 1.05 58.82
CA LYS A 105 19.41 0.63 57.64
C LYS A 105 19.10 1.77 56.68
N SER A 106 19.45 3.00 57.03
CA SER A 106 19.26 4.17 56.17
C SER A 106 20.37 5.20 56.35
N VAL A 107 20.60 6.01 55.32
CA VAL A 107 21.55 7.14 55.36
C VAL A 107 21.22 8.12 56.51
N SER A 108 19.93 8.30 56.84
CA SER A 108 19.50 9.12 57.97
C SER A 108 19.89 8.51 59.33
N GLU A 109 19.89 7.19 59.48
CA GLU A 109 20.34 6.50 60.69
C GLU A 109 21.85 6.56 60.84
N ALA A 110 22.60 6.30 59.76
CA ALA A 110 24.06 6.43 59.75
C ALA A 110 24.51 7.85 60.14
N GLU A 111 23.84 8.89 59.62
CA GLU A 111 24.12 10.28 59.99
C GLU A 111 23.77 10.59 61.45
N LYS A 112 22.69 10.04 62.01
CA LYS A 112 22.38 10.17 63.45
C LYS A 112 23.47 9.55 64.33
N ILE A 113 23.96 8.36 63.98
CA ILE A 113 25.04 7.68 64.72
C ILE A 113 26.36 8.47 64.59
N ARG A 114 26.66 9.01 63.40
CA ARG A 114 27.80 9.92 63.17
C ARG A 114 27.72 11.13 64.10
N VAL A 115 26.57 11.79 64.19
CA VAL A 115 26.37 12.95 65.08
C VAL A 115 26.47 12.57 66.56
N GLU A 116 25.97 11.40 66.97
CA GLU A 116 26.04 10.89 68.35
C GLU A 116 27.49 10.68 68.82
N TYR A 117 28.36 10.08 67.99
CA TYR A 117 29.73 9.69 68.40
C TYR A 117 30.86 10.60 67.88
N LEU A 118 30.65 11.39 66.82
CA LEU A 118 31.64 12.32 66.26
C LEU A 118 31.23 13.80 66.35
N GLY A 119 30.00 14.11 66.77
CA GLY A 119 29.52 15.48 66.95
C GLY A 119 30.22 16.25 68.09
N LYS A 120 30.03 17.58 68.14
CA LYS A 120 30.74 18.49 69.08
C LYS A 120 30.61 18.16 70.58
N LYS A 121 29.58 17.40 70.97
CA LYS A 121 29.32 16.95 72.35
C LYS A 121 29.52 15.44 72.53
N SER A 122 30.07 14.73 71.55
CA SER A 122 30.15 13.27 71.57
C SER A 122 31.15 12.74 72.61
N PRO A 123 31.04 11.47 73.05
CA PRO A 123 32.00 10.87 73.97
C PRO A 123 33.46 10.94 73.47
N ILE A 124 33.67 10.77 72.15
CA ILE A 124 35.01 10.80 71.53
C ILE A 124 35.59 12.22 71.49
N ASN A 125 34.76 13.26 71.39
CA ASN A 125 35.21 14.64 71.55
C ASN A 125 35.36 15.05 73.02
N GLN A 126 34.57 14.47 73.94
CA GLN A 126 34.75 14.66 75.37
C GLN A 126 36.08 14.06 75.88
N ALA A 127 36.59 12.99 75.25
CA ALA A 127 37.93 12.44 75.53
C ALA A 127 39.06 13.50 75.48
N MET A 128 38.94 14.51 74.61
CA MET A 128 39.91 15.62 74.51
C MET A 128 39.86 16.57 75.72
N SER A 129 38.78 16.57 76.51
CA SER A 129 38.70 17.41 77.72
C SER A 129 39.57 16.88 78.87
N TYR A 130 39.75 15.55 78.96
CA TYR A 130 40.62 14.88 79.93
C TYR A 130 42.12 15.16 79.72
N MET A 131 42.53 15.74 78.58
CA MET A 131 43.92 16.24 78.40
C MET A 131 44.34 17.28 79.46
N ARG A 132 43.38 17.92 80.14
CA ARG A 132 43.63 18.81 81.27
C ARG A 132 44.09 18.10 82.55
N MET A 133 43.83 16.79 82.65
CA MET A 133 44.04 15.96 83.86
C MET A 133 45.24 15.00 83.74
N LEU A 134 45.93 14.99 82.59
CA LEU A 134 47.07 14.10 82.32
C LEU A 134 48.44 14.78 82.49
N ALA A 135 49.48 13.98 82.72
CA ALA A 135 50.87 14.40 82.73
C ALA A 135 51.34 14.88 81.34
N PRO A 136 52.35 15.78 81.24
CA PRO A 136 52.81 16.33 79.96
C PRO A 136 53.24 15.27 78.93
N GLU A 137 53.82 14.15 79.40
CA GLU A 137 54.34 13.05 78.59
C GLU A 137 53.26 12.19 77.93
N ASP A 138 52.03 12.23 78.47
CA ASP A 138 50.91 11.38 78.06
C ASP A 138 49.89 12.10 77.15
N LYS A 139 49.88 13.44 77.17
CA LYS A 139 49.02 14.25 76.28
C LYS A 139 49.23 13.96 74.79
N PRO A 140 50.47 13.79 74.28
CA PRO A 140 50.69 13.44 72.87
C PRO A 140 50.13 12.07 72.49
N LYS A 141 50.21 11.09 73.41
CA LYS A 141 49.73 9.71 73.20
C LYS A 141 48.20 9.69 73.09
N LEU A 142 47.49 10.34 74.01
CA LEU A 142 46.03 10.42 73.94
C LEU A 142 45.56 11.16 72.67
N GLY A 143 46.22 12.27 72.33
CA GLY A 143 45.89 13.05 71.13
C GLY A 143 46.05 12.26 69.83
N SER A 144 47.12 11.47 69.69
CA SER A 144 47.31 10.63 68.50
C SER A 144 46.26 9.53 68.39
N VAL A 145 45.90 8.88 69.51
CA VAL A 145 44.90 7.82 69.53
C VAL A 145 43.49 8.36 69.25
N VAL A 146 43.09 9.49 69.83
CA VAL A 146 41.78 10.09 69.56
C VAL A 146 41.66 10.50 68.09
N ASN A 147 42.73 11.02 67.48
CA ASN A 147 42.72 11.36 66.05
C ASN A 147 42.69 10.12 65.15
N ALA A 148 43.41 9.05 65.51
CA ALA A 148 43.36 7.78 64.78
C ALA A 148 41.97 7.12 64.84
N ILE A 149 41.35 7.08 66.03
CA ILE A 149 39.98 6.57 66.20
C ILE A 149 38.99 7.42 65.40
N LYS A 150 39.10 8.76 65.43
CA LYS A 150 38.23 9.63 64.63
C LYS A 150 38.32 9.33 63.13
N ALA A 151 39.53 9.24 62.57
CA ALA A 151 39.73 8.91 61.17
C ALA A 151 39.11 7.56 60.80
N GLU A 152 39.33 6.53 61.62
CA GLU A 152 38.77 5.18 61.40
C GLU A 152 37.23 5.16 61.45
N LEU A 153 36.61 5.97 62.32
CA LEU A 153 35.16 6.08 62.42
C LEU A 153 34.55 6.96 61.33
N GLU A 154 35.28 7.98 60.85
CA GLU A 154 34.91 8.79 59.68
C GLU A 154 34.96 7.94 58.40
N ASP A 155 35.99 7.11 58.22
CA ASP A 155 36.09 6.11 57.15
C ASP A 155 34.96 5.06 57.22
N SER A 156 34.64 4.58 58.42
CA SER A 156 33.55 3.61 58.66
C SER A 156 32.18 4.19 58.25
N VAL A 157 31.94 5.47 58.57
CA VAL A 157 30.74 6.20 58.13
C VAL A 157 30.71 6.39 56.63
N ALA A 158 31.83 6.80 56.01
CA ALA A 158 31.90 7.02 54.57
C ALA A 158 31.54 5.75 53.81
N LYS A 159 32.17 4.62 54.16
CA LYS A 159 31.88 3.29 53.60
C LYS A 159 30.43 2.88 53.81
N ARG A 160 29.92 2.96 55.05
CA ARG A 160 28.55 2.53 55.35
C ARG A 160 27.50 3.39 54.66
N LYS A 161 27.78 4.67 54.46
CA LYS A 161 26.92 5.59 53.71
C LYS A 161 26.89 5.20 52.22
N GLU A 162 28.05 4.97 51.61
CA GLU A 162 28.17 4.53 50.21
C GLU A 162 27.44 3.20 49.97
N GLU A 163 27.57 2.22 50.87
CA GLU A 163 26.81 0.97 50.83
C GLU A 163 25.30 1.20 50.85
N LEU A 164 24.80 2.05 51.75
CA LEU A 164 23.37 2.32 51.92
C LEU A 164 22.79 3.13 50.75
N GLU A 165 23.55 4.07 50.19
CA GLU A 165 23.18 4.80 48.97
C GLU A 165 23.14 3.86 47.77
N THR A 166 24.10 2.94 47.62
CA THR A 166 24.11 1.92 46.57
C THR A 166 22.90 0.98 46.67
N LEU A 167 22.57 0.49 47.87
CA LEU A 167 21.40 -0.35 48.11
C LEU A 167 20.08 0.38 47.82
N GLN A 168 20.00 1.68 48.15
CA GLN A 168 18.83 2.49 47.85
C GLN A 168 18.64 2.67 46.34
N ILE A 169 19.71 2.95 45.59
CA ILE A 169 19.68 3.06 44.13
C ILE A 169 19.27 1.72 43.50
N GLN A 170 19.83 0.60 43.95
CA GLN A 170 19.46 -0.74 43.46
C GLN A 170 17.97 -1.04 43.67
N SER A 171 17.43 -0.75 44.86
CA SER A 171 16.01 -0.94 45.15
C SER A 171 15.10 -0.01 44.31
N GLN A 172 15.53 1.23 44.05
CA GLN A 172 14.82 2.13 43.14
C GLN A 172 14.82 1.58 41.70
N MET A 173 15.97 1.15 41.17
CA MET A 173 16.06 0.55 39.83
C MET A 173 15.20 -0.72 39.69
N GLU A 174 15.09 -1.54 40.73
CA GLU A 174 14.21 -2.73 40.74
C GLU A 174 12.73 -2.35 40.77
N THR A 175 12.36 -1.29 41.48
CA THR A 175 10.97 -0.81 41.59
C THR A 175 10.52 -0.05 40.33
N GLU A 176 11.42 0.70 39.71
CA GLU A 176 11.21 1.45 38.47
C GLU A 176 11.50 0.62 37.21
N ARG A 177 11.71 -0.70 37.36
CA ARG A 177 11.97 -1.61 36.24
C ARG A 177 10.75 -1.72 35.34
N ILE A 178 10.83 -1.09 34.17
CA ILE A 178 9.86 -1.21 33.09
C ILE A 178 10.22 -2.32 32.11
N ASP A 179 9.21 -2.86 31.43
CA ASP A 179 9.40 -3.67 30.23
C ASP A 179 9.62 -2.76 29.02
N VAL A 180 10.88 -2.66 28.59
CA VAL A 180 11.30 -1.88 27.42
C VAL A 180 10.88 -2.51 26.08
N THR A 181 10.35 -3.74 26.08
CA THR A 181 9.82 -4.41 24.89
C THR A 181 8.33 -4.16 24.68
N MET A 182 7.64 -3.63 25.70
CA MET A 182 6.21 -3.31 25.62
C MET A 182 5.96 -2.25 24.53
N PRO A 183 5.00 -2.47 23.61
CA PRO A 183 4.67 -1.49 22.58
C PRO A 183 4.34 -0.12 23.18
N GLY A 184 4.97 0.93 22.67
CA GLY A 184 4.68 2.30 23.08
C GLY A 184 3.21 2.67 22.84
N LEU A 185 2.74 3.70 23.54
CA LEU A 185 1.38 4.25 23.38
C LEU A 185 1.21 4.90 21.99
N SER A 186 0.98 4.05 20.98
CA SER A 186 0.75 4.47 19.61
C SER A 186 -0.52 5.31 19.52
N ARG A 187 -0.43 6.42 18.77
CA ARG A 187 -1.56 7.28 18.49
C ARG A 187 -2.58 6.46 17.67
N LYS A 188 -3.79 6.28 18.20
CA LYS A 188 -4.87 5.49 17.56
C LYS A 188 -5.01 5.88 16.08
N GLY A 189 -4.56 5.01 15.18
CA GLY A 189 -4.51 5.27 13.74
C GLY A 189 -3.30 4.65 13.04
N GLY A 190 -2.12 4.65 13.68
CA GLY A 190 -0.84 4.35 13.04
C GLY A 190 -0.22 5.59 12.38
N SER A 191 0.90 5.42 11.67
CA SER A 191 1.36 6.40 10.69
C SER A 191 0.42 6.38 9.48
N GLY A 192 0.18 7.54 8.86
CA GLY A 192 -0.55 7.58 7.59
C GLY A 192 0.30 6.98 6.46
N HIS A 193 -0.34 6.26 5.54
CA HIS A 193 0.31 5.68 4.36
C HIS A 193 -0.06 6.49 3.11
N ARG A 194 0.85 6.59 2.14
CA ARG A 194 0.54 7.15 0.82
C ARG A 194 -0.20 6.10 -0.01
N HIS A 195 -0.99 6.56 -0.97
CA HIS A 195 -1.63 5.65 -1.92
C HIS A 195 -0.58 5.10 -2.92
N PRO A 196 -0.59 3.80 -3.28
CA PRO A 196 0.41 3.23 -4.20
C PRO A 196 0.48 3.94 -5.57
N LEU A 197 -0.65 4.46 -6.07
CA LEU A 197 -0.64 5.31 -7.29
C LEU A 197 0.09 6.64 -7.08
N SER A 198 -0.13 7.32 -5.95
CA SER A 198 0.59 8.56 -5.61
C SER A 198 2.09 8.29 -5.50
N MET A 199 2.49 7.22 -4.83
CA MET A 199 3.90 6.81 -4.71
C MET A 199 4.55 6.52 -6.07
N THR A 200 3.84 5.79 -6.94
CA THR A 200 4.30 5.46 -8.30
C THR A 200 4.44 6.71 -9.17
N MET A 201 3.47 7.63 -9.08
CA MET A 201 3.46 8.90 -9.81
C MET A 201 4.53 9.86 -9.31
N GLU A 202 4.70 10.00 -7.98
CA GLU A 202 5.74 10.81 -7.33
C GLU A 202 7.13 10.37 -7.81
N LYS A 203 7.48 9.08 -7.70
CA LYS A 203 8.76 8.55 -8.17
C LYS A 203 8.98 8.76 -9.67
N ALA A 204 7.93 8.59 -10.48
CA ALA A 204 8.06 8.78 -11.93
C ALA A 204 8.36 10.24 -12.28
N VAL A 205 7.69 11.19 -11.61
CA VAL A 205 7.98 12.62 -11.74
C VAL A 205 9.39 12.94 -11.23
N ASP A 206 9.80 12.41 -10.07
CA ASP A 206 11.15 12.61 -9.50
C ASP A 206 12.26 12.19 -10.49
N ILE A 207 12.09 11.07 -11.20
CA ILE A 207 13.02 10.61 -12.23
C ILE A 207 13.13 11.65 -13.36
N PHE A 208 12.02 12.12 -13.92
CA PHE A 208 12.06 13.12 -15.00
C PHE A 208 12.56 14.50 -14.54
N VAL A 209 12.23 14.93 -13.32
CA VAL A 209 12.79 16.15 -12.72
C VAL A 209 14.31 16.02 -12.56
N SER A 210 14.83 14.85 -12.17
CA SER A 210 16.28 14.62 -12.10
C SER A 210 16.99 14.68 -13.47
N LEU A 211 16.25 14.42 -14.56
CA LEU A 211 16.69 14.57 -15.95
C LEU A 211 16.50 15.99 -16.51
N GLY A 212 16.02 16.94 -15.68
CA GLY A 212 15.82 18.34 -16.06
C GLY A 212 14.52 18.62 -16.83
N TYR A 213 13.44 17.90 -16.54
CA TYR A 213 12.09 18.20 -17.01
C TYR A 213 11.35 19.07 -15.98
N ASP A 214 10.62 20.09 -16.45
CA ASP A 214 9.75 20.90 -15.60
C ASP A 214 8.42 20.17 -15.34
N THR A 215 7.99 20.09 -14.09
CA THR A 215 6.68 19.52 -13.74
C THR A 215 5.54 20.51 -14.02
N VAL A 216 4.49 20.07 -14.71
CA VAL A 216 3.31 20.88 -15.02
C VAL A 216 2.07 20.31 -14.34
N THR A 217 1.68 20.93 -13.23
CA THR A 217 0.56 20.49 -12.36
C THR A 217 -0.46 21.58 -12.04
N ASP A 218 -0.24 22.83 -12.47
CA ASP A 218 -1.15 23.94 -12.21
C ASP A 218 -2.50 23.72 -12.91
N ILE A 219 -3.61 23.97 -12.21
CA ILE A 219 -4.96 23.62 -12.71
C ILE A 219 -5.37 24.40 -13.96
N GLU A 220 -4.77 25.58 -14.20
CA GLU A 220 -4.96 26.38 -15.42
C GLU A 220 -4.22 25.81 -16.64
N ASP A 221 -3.18 25.01 -16.42
CA ASP A 221 -2.33 24.39 -17.43
C ASP A 221 -2.62 22.90 -17.63
N SER A 222 -3.11 22.23 -16.58
CA SER A 222 -3.50 20.82 -16.55
C SER A 222 -4.94 20.63 -16.07
N PRO A 223 -5.95 21.26 -16.72
CA PRO A 223 -7.34 21.04 -16.37
C PRO A 223 -7.79 19.62 -16.76
N GLU A 224 -8.70 19.03 -15.98
CA GLU A 224 -9.30 17.71 -16.27
C GLU A 224 -10.51 17.80 -17.20
N ILE A 225 -11.25 18.93 -17.12
CA ILE A 225 -12.24 19.34 -18.11
C ILE A 225 -11.49 20.12 -19.20
N GLU A 226 -11.49 19.59 -20.41
CA GLU A 226 -10.66 20.06 -21.51
C GLU A 226 -11.52 20.40 -22.74
N GLN A 227 -10.98 21.18 -23.66
CA GLN A 227 -11.59 21.41 -24.96
C GLN A 227 -11.12 20.38 -26.00
N ASP A 228 -12.02 19.99 -26.87
CA ASP A 228 -11.79 19.08 -28.00
C ASP A 228 -10.61 19.52 -28.90
N TYR A 229 -10.37 20.83 -29.02
CA TYR A 229 -9.18 21.38 -29.68
C TYR A 229 -7.86 20.90 -29.05
N TYR A 230 -7.69 21.05 -27.73
CA TYR A 230 -6.44 20.67 -27.05
C TYR A 230 -6.33 19.15 -26.86
N CYS A 231 -7.45 18.44 -26.71
CA CYS A 231 -7.43 17.00 -26.51
C CYS A 231 -7.26 16.21 -27.82
N PHE A 232 -7.63 16.77 -28.98
CA PHE A 232 -7.62 16.03 -30.24
C PHE A 232 -7.12 16.83 -31.45
N GLU A 233 -7.73 17.98 -31.77
CA GLU A 233 -7.45 18.69 -33.03
C GLU A 233 -5.99 19.13 -33.15
N ALA A 234 -5.47 19.80 -32.13
CA ALA A 234 -4.07 20.24 -32.05
C ALA A 234 -3.06 19.06 -31.94
N LEU A 235 -3.56 17.85 -31.69
CA LEU A 235 -2.80 16.60 -31.63
C LEU A 235 -2.99 15.74 -32.90
N ASN A 236 -3.40 16.38 -34.01
CA ASN A 236 -3.52 15.76 -35.33
C ASN A 236 -4.57 14.63 -35.40
N CYS A 237 -5.51 14.58 -34.45
CA CYS A 237 -6.65 13.68 -34.50
C CYS A 237 -7.80 14.40 -35.22
N PRO A 238 -8.19 14.01 -36.46
CA PRO A 238 -9.31 14.63 -37.19
C PRO A 238 -10.67 14.28 -36.57
N LYS A 239 -11.77 14.87 -37.04
CA LYS A 239 -13.11 14.78 -36.38
C LYS A 239 -13.76 13.40 -36.48
N ASP A 240 -13.37 12.64 -37.49
CA ASP A 240 -13.74 11.26 -37.79
C ASP A 240 -12.81 10.22 -37.14
N HIS A 241 -11.79 10.65 -36.39
CA HIS A 241 -10.87 9.73 -35.71
C HIS A 241 -11.58 8.94 -34.60
N PRO A 242 -11.46 7.59 -34.53
CA PRO A 242 -12.21 6.76 -33.57
C PRO A 242 -12.11 7.21 -32.10
N ALA A 243 -10.94 7.69 -31.65
CA ALA A 243 -10.76 8.19 -30.28
C ALA A 243 -11.67 9.38 -29.88
N ARG A 244 -12.33 10.05 -30.85
CA ARG A 244 -13.32 11.12 -30.62
C ARG A 244 -14.76 10.61 -30.58
N ASP A 245 -15.01 9.31 -30.73
CA ASP A 245 -16.36 8.76 -30.66
C ASP A 245 -16.98 9.00 -29.26
N MET A 246 -18.27 9.31 -29.23
CA MET A 246 -19.06 9.43 -28.00
C MET A 246 -19.06 8.14 -27.16
N GLN A 247 -18.75 6.99 -27.76
CA GLN A 247 -18.63 5.70 -27.08
C GLN A 247 -17.37 5.64 -26.20
N ASP A 248 -16.28 6.31 -26.57
CA ASP A 248 -14.99 6.24 -25.87
C ASP A 248 -14.72 7.48 -25.00
N THR A 249 -15.21 8.66 -25.41
CA THR A 249 -14.93 9.95 -24.75
C THR A 249 -16.11 10.51 -23.96
N PHE A 250 -15.85 11.03 -22.75
CA PHE A 250 -16.84 11.73 -21.91
C PHE A 250 -17.01 13.20 -22.31
N TYR A 251 -17.79 13.47 -23.35
CA TYR A 251 -18.25 14.82 -23.68
C TYR A 251 -19.25 15.35 -22.63
N LEU A 252 -19.12 16.63 -22.29
CA LEU A 252 -19.96 17.35 -21.32
C LEU A 252 -20.97 18.30 -21.99
N THR A 253 -20.82 18.56 -23.29
CA THR A 253 -21.69 19.45 -24.08
C THR A 253 -22.18 18.74 -25.35
N GLU A 254 -23.41 19.05 -25.78
CA GLU A 254 -24.02 18.45 -26.99
C GLU A 254 -23.26 18.78 -28.28
N ASN A 255 -22.56 19.91 -28.32
CA ASN A 255 -21.74 20.34 -29.45
C ASN A 255 -20.34 19.68 -29.50
N LEU A 256 -20.02 18.79 -28.56
CA LEU A 256 -18.75 18.07 -28.46
C LEU A 256 -17.49 18.94 -28.27
N GLU A 257 -17.64 20.22 -27.90
CA GLU A 257 -16.48 21.10 -27.68
C GLU A 257 -15.79 20.88 -26.32
N THR A 258 -16.53 20.47 -25.28
CA THR A 258 -16.01 20.29 -23.92
C THR A 258 -16.15 18.84 -23.45
N LEU A 259 -15.09 18.29 -22.86
CA LEU A 259 -14.98 16.88 -22.49
C LEU A 259 -14.10 16.66 -21.24
N LEU A 260 -14.16 15.47 -20.64
CA LEU A 260 -13.13 15.02 -19.69
C LEU A 260 -11.95 14.42 -20.48
N ARG A 261 -10.73 14.92 -20.24
CA ARG A 261 -9.56 14.56 -21.07
C ARG A 261 -9.26 13.05 -21.04
N THR A 262 -8.95 12.50 -22.21
CA THR A 262 -8.65 11.06 -22.41
C THR A 262 -7.17 10.71 -22.25
N HIS A 263 -6.31 11.73 -22.20
CA HIS A 263 -4.85 11.69 -22.00
C HIS A 263 -4.34 13.05 -21.49
N THR A 264 -3.10 13.15 -20.99
CA THR A 264 -2.50 14.43 -20.53
C THR A 264 -1.76 15.18 -21.63
N SER A 265 -1.80 14.71 -22.88
CA SER A 265 -1.20 15.39 -24.04
C SER A 265 -1.75 16.79 -24.29
N SER A 266 -2.97 17.11 -23.83
CA SER A 266 -3.54 18.45 -23.93
C SER A 266 -2.71 19.50 -23.18
N VAL A 267 -2.09 19.10 -22.07
CA VAL A 267 -1.14 19.91 -21.28
C VAL A 267 0.07 20.31 -22.12
N GLN A 268 0.52 19.41 -23.01
CA GLN A 268 1.65 19.68 -23.89
C GLN A 268 1.33 20.84 -24.83
N ILE A 269 0.18 20.82 -25.51
CA ILE A 269 -0.26 21.89 -26.42
C ILE A 269 -0.38 23.23 -25.67
N ARG A 270 -1.05 23.22 -24.51
CA ARG A 270 -1.20 24.42 -23.64
C ARG A 270 0.14 25.04 -23.25
N GLN A 271 1.15 24.20 -22.97
CA GLN A 271 2.50 24.67 -22.66
C GLN A 271 3.23 25.24 -23.88
N LEU A 272 3.04 24.69 -25.08
CA LEU A 272 3.66 25.20 -26.31
C LEU A 272 3.12 26.57 -26.74
N GLU A 273 1.84 26.86 -26.46
CA GLU A 273 1.27 28.20 -26.66
C GLU A 273 1.89 29.25 -25.71
N LYS A 274 2.26 28.85 -24.49
CA LYS A 274 2.85 29.73 -23.46
C LYS A 274 4.38 29.84 -23.56
N ARG A 275 5.06 28.76 -23.95
CA ARG A 275 6.52 28.59 -23.89
C ARG A 275 7.06 28.07 -25.22
N LYS A 276 7.94 28.84 -25.86
CA LYS A 276 8.65 28.38 -27.06
C LYS A 276 9.79 27.42 -26.71
N PRO A 277 10.14 26.46 -27.58
CA PRO A 277 11.30 25.59 -27.38
C PRO A 277 12.63 26.36 -27.27
N PRO A 278 13.68 25.79 -26.63
CA PRO A 278 13.73 24.43 -26.08
C PRO A 278 12.88 24.28 -24.80
N LEU A 279 12.24 23.12 -24.66
CA LEU A 279 11.28 22.83 -23.59
C LEU A 279 11.34 21.35 -23.22
N ARG A 280 11.33 21.03 -21.92
CA ARG A 280 11.16 19.67 -21.40
C ARG A 280 10.16 19.71 -20.26
N ILE A 281 9.06 18.98 -20.37
CA ILE A 281 7.97 18.97 -19.38
C ILE A 281 7.52 17.56 -19.04
N VAL A 282 7.09 17.36 -17.79
CA VAL A 282 6.39 16.16 -17.31
C VAL A 282 5.02 16.56 -16.76
N ALA A 283 3.97 15.94 -17.29
CA ALA A 283 2.56 16.25 -17.06
C ALA A 283 1.83 15.04 -16.44
N PRO A 284 1.87 14.87 -15.11
CA PRO A 284 1.06 13.89 -14.40
C PRO A 284 -0.40 14.36 -14.28
N GLY A 285 -1.36 13.44 -14.35
CA GLY A 285 -2.76 13.80 -14.13
C GLY A 285 -3.76 12.65 -14.27
N ARG A 286 -4.98 12.88 -13.75
CA ARG A 286 -6.13 12.00 -14.01
C ARG A 286 -6.65 12.17 -15.43
N VAL A 287 -7.07 11.05 -16.02
CA VAL A 287 -7.63 10.93 -17.36
C VAL A 287 -8.84 10.00 -17.35
N TYR A 288 -9.71 10.13 -18.35
CA TYR A 288 -11.06 9.59 -18.34
C TYR A 288 -11.40 8.92 -19.68
N ARG A 289 -11.90 7.68 -19.64
CA ARG A 289 -12.33 6.92 -20.82
C ARG A 289 -13.58 6.11 -20.50
N LYS A 290 -14.44 5.88 -21.48
CA LYS A 290 -15.67 5.09 -21.31
C LYS A 290 -15.43 3.57 -21.41
N ASP A 291 -14.30 3.11 -20.90
CA ASP A 291 -13.93 1.70 -20.89
C ASP A 291 -14.83 0.90 -19.92
N ASP A 292 -15.15 -0.34 -20.29
CA ASP A 292 -15.84 -1.29 -19.41
C ASP A 292 -14.96 -1.60 -18.17
N ILE A 293 -15.52 -1.47 -16.97
CA ILE A 293 -14.76 -1.64 -15.71
C ILE A 293 -14.48 -3.13 -15.44
N ASP A 294 -13.27 -3.58 -15.76
CA ASP A 294 -12.79 -4.94 -15.55
C ASP A 294 -11.56 -4.98 -14.60
N ALA A 295 -10.74 -6.04 -14.65
CA ALA A 295 -9.54 -6.16 -13.80
C ALA A 295 -8.33 -5.34 -14.31
N THR A 296 -8.41 -4.81 -15.52
CA THR A 296 -7.35 -4.12 -16.27
C THR A 296 -7.75 -2.70 -16.72
N HIS A 297 -9.04 -2.41 -16.82
CA HIS A 297 -9.61 -1.15 -17.28
C HIS A 297 -10.46 -0.47 -16.19
N SER A 298 -10.43 0.86 -16.18
CA SER A 298 -11.19 1.70 -15.26
C SER A 298 -11.55 3.00 -15.98
N MET A 299 -12.77 3.51 -15.76
CA MET A 299 -13.23 4.76 -16.39
C MET A 299 -12.41 5.99 -15.99
N ILE A 300 -11.69 5.90 -14.87
CA ILE A 300 -10.77 6.91 -14.35
C ILE A 300 -9.45 6.21 -14.08
N PHE A 301 -8.35 6.79 -14.55
CA PHE A 301 -7.00 6.35 -14.25
C PHE A 301 -6.03 7.53 -14.33
N HIS A 302 -4.74 7.32 -14.06
CA HIS A 302 -3.73 8.37 -14.10
C HIS A 302 -2.74 8.10 -15.23
N GLN A 303 -2.40 9.15 -15.96
CA GLN A 303 -1.29 9.13 -16.90
C GLN A 303 -0.21 10.13 -16.48
N VAL A 304 1.01 9.80 -16.87
CA VAL A 304 2.13 10.74 -16.87
C VAL A 304 2.65 10.76 -18.29
N GLU A 305 2.75 11.96 -18.84
CA GLU A 305 3.32 12.20 -20.14
C GLU A 305 4.52 13.11 -20.06
N ILE A 306 5.46 12.92 -20.97
CA ILE A 306 6.62 13.80 -21.15
C ILE A 306 6.63 14.36 -22.57
N LEU A 307 7.11 15.58 -22.69
CA LEU A 307 7.48 16.19 -23.96
C LEU A 307 8.89 16.79 -23.82
N ALA A 308 9.75 16.52 -24.80
CA ALA A 308 11.05 17.17 -24.92
C ALA A 308 11.24 17.70 -26.35
N LEU A 309 11.31 19.03 -26.51
CA LEU A 309 11.57 19.72 -27.77
C LEU A 309 12.89 20.51 -27.68
N GLU A 310 13.69 20.42 -28.74
CA GLU A 310 14.99 21.09 -28.88
C GLU A 310 15.16 21.61 -30.32
N GLU A 311 16.22 22.38 -30.54
CA GLU A 311 16.72 22.68 -31.89
C GLU A 311 16.90 21.39 -32.71
N ARG A 312 16.50 21.44 -33.98
CA ARG A 312 16.44 20.25 -34.84
C ARG A 312 17.79 19.57 -34.97
N GLY A 313 17.80 18.25 -34.73
CA GLY A 313 19.00 17.42 -34.73
C GLY A 313 19.65 17.21 -33.36
N LYS A 314 19.26 17.96 -32.31
CA LYS A 314 19.73 17.70 -30.94
C LYS A 314 19.01 16.53 -30.27
N LEU A 315 17.72 16.35 -30.54
CA LEU A 315 16.95 15.16 -30.16
C LEU A 315 16.69 14.27 -31.37
N ASN A 316 16.65 12.95 -31.14
CA ASN A 316 16.42 11.93 -32.16
C ASN A 316 15.87 10.66 -31.50
N LEU A 317 15.53 9.66 -32.30
CA LEU A 317 14.94 8.39 -31.84
C LEU A 317 15.84 7.62 -30.85
N GLY A 318 17.17 7.75 -30.95
CA GLY A 318 18.11 7.15 -30.02
C GLY A 318 18.06 7.80 -28.63
N HIS A 319 17.91 9.13 -28.57
CA HIS A 319 17.68 9.84 -27.32
C HIS A 319 16.36 9.43 -26.67
N LEU A 320 15.25 9.33 -27.45
CA LEU A 320 13.98 8.83 -26.93
C LEU A 320 14.12 7.43 -26.31
N LYS A 321 14.72 6.48 -27.04
CA LYS A 321 14.93 5.12 -26.54
C LYS A 321 15.78 5.09 -25.27
N GLY A 322 16.87 5.85 -25.22
CA GLY A 322 17.73 5.95 -24.05
C GLY A 322 17.01 6.54 -22.83
N THR A 323 16.23 7.61 -23.00
CA THR A 323 15.43 8.21 -21.92
C THR A 323 14.37 7.23 -21.40
N VAL A 324 13.62 6.56 -22.28
CA VAL A 324 12.59 5.59 -21.88
C VAL A 324 13.20 4.36 -21.22
N GLU A 325 14.31 3.81 -21.75
CA GLU A 325 14.97 2.64 -21.17
C GLU A 325 15.55 2.95 -19.78
N HIS A 326 16.15 4.13 -19.59
CA HIS A 326 16.61 4.58 -18.27
C HIS A 326 15.45 4.74 -17.29
N PHE A 327 14.36 5.41 -17.69
CA PHE A 327 13.16 5.57 -16.88
C PHE A 327 12.57 4.20 -16.44
N LEU A 328 12.44 3.24 -17.36
CA LEU A 328 11.95 1.90 -17.04
C LEU A 328 12.86 1.16 -16.06
N LYS A 329 14.19 1.30 -16.19
CA LYS A 329 15.17 0.73 -15.25
C LYS A 329 15.14 1.36 -13.87
N GLU A 330 14.94 2.67 -13.76
CA GLU A 330 14.75 3.33 -12.46
C GLU A 330 13.40 2.95 -11.83
N MET A 331 12.34 2.77 -12.62
CA MET A 331 11.03 2.36 -12.12
C MET A 331 11.00 0.90 -11.64
N PHE A 332 11.45 -0.05 -12.46
CA PHE A 332 11.30 -1.49 -12.24
C PHE A 332 12.58 -2.21 -11.78
N GLY A 333 13.75 -1.57 -11.84
CA GLY A 333 15.05 -2.17 -11.54
C GLY A 333 15.89 -2.50 -12.79
N PRO A 334 17.20 -2.76 -12.63
CA PRO A 334 18.15 -2.84 -13.75
C PRO A 334 17.95 -4.05 -14.67
N ASP A 335 17.38 -5.14 -14.15
CA ASP A 335 17.21 -6.43 -14.84
C ASP A 335 15.94 -6.50 -15.72
N ILE A 336 15.16 -5.42 -15.78
CA ILE A 336 13.93 -5.38 -16.57
C ILE A 336 14.23 -5.51 -18.07
N LYS A 337 13.59 -6.50 -18.72
CA LYS A 337 13.71 -6.68 -20.18
C LYS A 337 12.70 -5.78 -20.87
N VAL A 338 13.19 -4.92 -21.76
CA VAL A 338 12.41 -3.92 -22.51
C VAL A 338 12.40 -4.28 -24.00
N ARG A 339 11.26 -4.12 -24.66
CA ARG A 339 11.09 -4.29 -26.12
C ARG A 339 10.38 -3.08 -26.71
N PHE A 340 10.98 -2.46 -27.72
CA PHE A 340 10.33 -1.43 -28.54
C PHE A 340 9.76 -2.09 -29.79
N ARG A 341 8.51 -1.78 -30.13
CA ARG A 341 7.83 -2.20 -31.37
C ARG A 341 7.22 -0.98 -32.05
N GLY A 342 7.11 -1.01 -33.38
CA GLY A 342 6.39 0.04 -34.11
C GLY A 342 4.91 0.06 -33.71
N SER A 343 4.33 1.25 -33.64
CA SER A 343 2.88 1.46 -33.48
C SER A 343 2.46 2.70 -34.27
N PHE A 344 1.29 3.26 -34.00
CA PHE A 344 0.77 4.49 -34.61
C PHE A 344 0.05 5.36 -33.57
N PHE A 345 0.47 6.61 -33.44
CA PHE A 345 -0.26 7.67 -32.75
C PHE A 345 -0.30 8.90 -33.65
N PRO A 346 -1.46 9.55 -33.89
CA PRO A 346 -1.56 10.67 -34.85
C PRO A 346 -0.61 11.84 -34.58
N PHE A 347 -0.19 12.04 -33.34
CA PHE A 347 0.69 13.10 -32.88
C PHE A 347 2.19 12.75 -32.89
N THR A 348 2.59 11.54 -33.33
CA THR A 348 4.01 11.17 -33.44
C THR A 348 4.35 10.35 -34.69
N GLU A 349 5.49 10.67 -35.32
CA GLU A 349 6.06 9.89 -36.42
C GLU A 349 7.61 9.94 -36.41
N PRO A 350 8.33 8.81 -36.26
CA PRO A 350 7.82 7.45 -36.03
C PRO A 350 7.27 7.24 -34.61
N SER A 351 6.19 6.46 -34.54
CA SER A 351 5.54 5.96 -33.32
C SER A 351 6.08 4.59 -32.87
N MET A 352 6.11 4.35 -31.56
CA MET A 352 6.50 3.08 -30.93
C MET A 352 5.68 2.78 -29.68
N GLU A 353 5.44 1.50 -29.43
CA GLU A 353 5.00 0.99 -28.12
C GLU A 353 6.14 0.22 -27.46
N VAL A 354 6.12 0.23 -26.12
CA VAL A 354 7.18 -0.33 -25.29
C VAL A 354 6.59 -1.35 -24.32
N ASP A 355 7.06 -2.58 -24.48
CA ASP A 355 6.68 -3.71 -23.64
C ASP A 355 7.78 -4.03 -22.63
N VAL A 356 7.40 -4.46 -21.44
CA VAL A 356 8.28 -5.08 -20.45
C VAL A 356 7.97 -6.56 -20.30
N PHE A 357 8.97 -7.38 -19.99
CA PHE A 357 8.77 -8.81 -19.73
C PHE A 357 8.31 -9.04 -18.28
N PHE A 358 7.07 -9.48 -18.10
CA PHE A 358 6.43 -9.67 -16.80
C PHE A 358 5.67 -10.99 -16.77
N ARG A 359 5.88 -11.80 -15.72
CA ARG A 359 5.26 -13.13 -15.53
C ARG A 359 5.29 -14.03 -16.79
N GLY A 360 6.45 -14.10 -17.44
CA GLY A 360 6.66 -14.97 -18.61
C GLY A 360 6.13 -14.43 -19.95
N LYS A 361 5.48 -13.27 -19.97
CA LYS A 361 4.91 -12.65 -21.18
C LYS A 361 5.38 -11.21 -21.36
N TRP A 362 5.24 -10.69 -22.57
CA TRP A 362 5.42 -9.26 -22.85
C TRP A 362 4.14 -8.51 -22.47
N LEU A 363 4.30 -7.40 -21.76
CA LEU A 363 3.22 -6.51 -21.34
C LEU A 363 3.55 -5.09 -21.79
N GLU A 364 2.73 -4.52 -22.66
CA GLU A 364 2.79 -3.11 -23.05
C GLU A 364 2.61 -2.22 -21.81
N VAL A 365 3.48 -1.23 -21.63
CA VAL A 365 3.39 -0.28 -20.50
C VAL A 365 3.44 1.19 -20.90
N LEU A 366 3.98 1.52 -22.07
CA LEU A 366 4.26 2.90 -22.48
C LEU A 366 4.17 3.05 -24.01
N GLY A 367 3.57 4.15 -24.47
CA GLY A 367 3.60 4.60 -25.87
C GLY A 367 4.54 5.80 -26.02
N CYS A 368 5.27 5.91 -27.12
CA CYS A 368 6.17 7.03 -27.38
C CYS A 368 6.46 7.24 -28.86
N GLY A 369 7.02 8.41 -29.21
CA GLY A 369 7.44 8.68 -30.58
C GLY A 369 8.11 10.04 -30.74
N MET A 370 8.64 10.29 -31.95
CA MET A 370 9.08 11.62 -32.33
C MET A 370 7.85 12.48 -32.64
N VAL A 371 7.77 13.73 -32.15
CA VAL A 371 6.58 14.57 -32.32
C VAL A 371 6.34 14.88 -33.80
N ASP A 372 5.10 14.70 -34.25
CA ASP A 372 4.73 14.90 -35.65
C ASP A 372 4.86 16.38 -36.08
N PRO A 373 5.39 16.68 -37.29
CA PRO A 373 5.54 18.05 -37.79
C PRO A 373 4.24 18.88 -37.83
N ASN A 374 3.08 18.25 -38.00
CA ASN A 374 1.79 18.94 -38.01
C ASN A 374 1.40 19.44 -36.60
N VAL A 375 1.67 18.65 -35.56
CA VAL A 375 1.46 19.06 -34.15
C VAL A 375 2.30 20.29 -33.82
N LEU A 376 3.58 20.29 -34.22
CA LEU A 376 4.45 21.47 -34.06
C LEU A 376 3.89 22.68 -34.83
N THR A 377 3.43 22.47 -36.07
CA THR A 377 2.89 23.54 -36.92
C THR A 377 1.62 24.15 -36.32
N MET A 378 0.69 23.33 -35.81
CA MET A 378 -0.53 23.79 -35.13
C MET A 378 -0.21 24.55 -33.84
N ALA A 379 0.81 24.13 -33.09
CA ALA A 379 1.33 24.85 -31.93
C ALA A 379 2.17 26.11 -32.29
N GLY A 380 2.24 26.52 -33.56
CA GLY A 380 2.98 27.71 -34.01
C GLY A 380 4.52 27.56 -33.97
N ILE A 381 5.02 26.33 -33.97
CA ILE A 381 6.44 25.97 -33.91
C ILE A 381 6.89 25.46 -35.28
N ASP A 382 8.01 26.02 -35.77
CA ASP A 382 8.58 25.65 -37.07
C ASP A 382 9.27 24.26 -37.01
N PRO A 383 8.73 23.21 -37.67
CA PRO A 383 9.30 21.86 -37.62
C PRO A 383 10.60 21.70 -38.42
N GLN A 384 11.01 22.72 -39.20
CA GLN A 384 12.35 22.74 -39.81
C GLN A 384 13.41 23.23 -38.82
N LYS A 385 13.03 23.98 -37.78
CA LYS A 385 13.92 24.52 -36.75
C LYS A 385 13.94 23.72 -35.46
N TYR A 386 12.82 23.09 -35.09
CA TYR A 386 12.67 22.35 -33.84
C TYR A 386 12.21 20.92 -34.10
N SER A 387 12.63 20.00 -33.24
CA SER A 387 12.20 18.60 -33.24
C SER A 387 12.31 18.02 -31.85
N GLY A 388 11.57 16.95 -31.57
CA GLY A 388 11.64 16.33 -30.27
C GLY A 388 10.81 15.06 -30.18
N PHE A 389 10.60 14.58 -28.96
CA PHE A 389 9.87 13.36 -28.68
C PHE A 389 8.89 13.53 -27.53
N ALA A 390 7.87 12.68 -27.52
CA ALA A 390 6.93 12.54 -26.42
C ALA A 390 6.82 11.06 -26.01
N ALA A 391 6.43 10.82 -24.76
CA ALA A 391 6.10 9.49 -24.25
C ALA A 391 5.01 9.57 -23.17
N GLY A 392 4.16 8.56 -23.08
CA GLY A 392 3.06 8.48 -22.13
C GLY A 392 2.83 7.08 -21.59
N PHE A 393 2.51 6.97 -20.31
CA PHE A 393 2.22 5.70 -19.64
C PHE A 393 1.14 5.84 -18.57
N GLY A 394 0.44 4.73 -18.30
CA GLY A 394 -0.55 4.62 -17.23
C GLY A 394 0.11 4.28 -15.89
N VAL A 395 -0.15 5.06 -14.85
CA VAL A 395 0.43 4.89 -13.50
C VAL A 395 -0.05 3.57 -12.89
N GLU A 396 -1.32 3.22 -13.07
CA GLU A 396 -1.94 2.01 -12.55
C GLU A 396 -1.22 0.76 -13.06
N ARG A 397 -0.88 0.71 -14.36
CA ARG A 397 -0.18 -0.44 -14.95
C ARG A 397 1.25 -0.57 -14.40
N PHE A 398 1.94 0.55 -14.17
CA PHE A 398 3.23 0.56 -13.49
C PHE A 398 3.12 0.07 -12.04
N ALA A 399 2.16 0.58 -11.27
CA ALA A 399 1.91 0.17 -9.89
C ALA A 399 1.56 -1.33 -9.80
N MET A 400 0.76 -1.85 -10.74
CA MET A 400 0.42 -3.26 -10.83
C MET A 400 1.63 -4.15 -11.08
N VAL A 401 2.56 -3.74 -11.95
CA VAL A 401 3.80 -4.49 -12.23
C VAL A 401 4.79 -4.38 -11.05
N ILE A 402 4.93 -3.22 -10.42
CA ILE A 402 5.84 -3.00 -9.27
C ILE A 402 5.38 -3.79 -8.04
N HIS A 403 4.05 -3.88 -7.81
CA HIS A 403 3.47 -4.48 -6.60
C HIS A 403 2.77 -5.83 -6.84
N ASP A 404 2.88 -6.39 -8.04
CA ASP A 404 2.26 -7.67 -8.47
C ASP A 404 0.72 -7.72 -8.29
N ILE A 405 0.06 -6.56 -8.41
CA ILE A 405 -1.39 -6.41 -8.22
C ILE A 405 -2.15 -6.88 -9.45
N ASN A 406 -3.15 -7.75 -9.25
CA ASN A 406 -3.88 -8.43 -10.33
C ASN A 406 -5.14 -7.68 -10.82
N ASP A 407 -5.63 -6.68 -10.08
CA ASP A 407 -6.91 -6.03 -10.34
C ASP A 407 -6.81 -4.51 -10.08
N ILE A 408 -6.97 -3.72 -11.13
CA ILE A 408 -6.92 -2.25 -11.09
C ILE A 408 -7.95 -1.64 -10.12
N ARG A 409 -9.06 -2.35 -9.86
CA ARG A 409 -10.17 -1.85 -9.05
C ARG A 409 -9.83 -1.78 -7.56
N GLU A 410 -8.81 -2.51 -7.09
CA GLU A 410 -8.36 -2.43 -5.69
C GLU A 410 -7.90 -1.01 -5.32
N PHE A 411 -7.30 -0.28 -6.26
CA PHE A 411 -6.91 1.12 -6.07
C PHE A 411 -8.09 2.04 -5.74
N TYR A 412 -9.27 1.82 -6.34
CA TYR A 412 -10.43 2.70 -6.17
C TYR A 412 -11.38 2.27 -5.05
N LYS A 413 -11.31 1.01 -4.61
CA LYS A 413 -12.06 0.52 -3.44
C LYS A 413 -11.66 1.21 -2.13
N ASN A 414 -10.42 1.71 -2.05
CA ASN A 414 -9.84 2.29 -0.84
C ASN A 414 -9.94 1.34 0.38
N ASP A 415 -9.79 0.03 0.17
CA ASP A 415 -9.79 -0.94 1.28
C ASP A 415 -8.55 -0.73 2.14
N ARG A 416 -8.76 -0.43 3.42
CA ARG A 416 -7.67 -0.20 4.38
C ARG A 416 -6.69 -1.37 4.43
N ARG A 417 -7.15 -2.63 4.31
CA ARG A 417 -6.29 -3.82 4.36
C ARG A 417 -5.40 -3.95 3.13
N PHE A 418 -5.79 -3.33 2.02
CA PHE A 418 -4.94 -3.17 0.84
C PHE A 418 -3.94 -2.02 1.07
N LEU A 419 -4.41 -0.85 1.49
CA LEU A 419 -3.57 0.34 1.68
C LEU A 419 -2.50 0.17 2.78
N ASP A 420 -2.82 -0.52 3.88
CA ASP A 420 -1.89 -0.80 5.00
C ASP A 420 -0.69 -1.70 4.57
N GLN A 421 -0.70 -2.30 3.36
CA GLN A 421 0.43 -3.09 2.82
C GLN A 421 1.56 -2.24 2.20
N PHE A 422 1.32 -0.93 2.03
CA PHE A 422 2.19 0.02 1.32
C PHE A 422 2.77 1.13 2.23
N PRO A 423 3.41 0.81 3.38
CA PRO A 423 3.72 1.82 4.38
C PRO A 423 4.82 2.82 3.98
N HIS A 424 5.85 2.38 3.24
CA HIS A 424 7.03 3.18 2.88
C HIS A 424 7.54 2.81 1.47
N PHE A 425 7.49 3.73 0.50
CA PHE A 425 7.95 3.44 -0.87
C PHE A 425 9.47 3.51 -1.01
N TYR A 426 10.06 4.54 -0.40
CA TYR A 426 11.43 4.98 -0.69
C TYR A 426 12.52 4.08 -0.05
N ASP A 427 12.19 3.34 1.01
CA ASP A 427 13.19 2.59 1.78
C ASP A 427 13.31 1.09 1.37
N GLU A 428 12.24 0.44 0.93
CA GLU A 428 12.23 -1.03 0.73
C GLU A 428 11.74 -1.53 -0.64
N GLY A 429 11.01 -0.72 -1.42
CA GLY A 429 10.30 -1.19 -2.63
C GLY A 429 11.21 -1.82 -3.70
N ILE A 430 12.46 -1.37 -3.80
CA ILE A 430 13.46 -1.90 -4.75
C ILE A 430 14.24 -3.10 -4.15
N VAL A 431 14.31 -3.21 -2.82
CA VAL A 431 15.06 -4.29 -2.14
C VAL A 431 14.31 -5.63 -2.22
N ALA A 432 12.98 -5.60 -2.17
CA ALA A 432 12.15 -6.81 -2.32
C ALA A 432 12.36 -7.51 -3.68
N MET A 433 12.49 -6.74 -4.78
CA MET A 433 12.80 -7.34 -6.09
C MET A 433 14.23 -7.87 -6.19
N LYS A 434 15.21 -7.22 -5.55
CA LYS A 434 16.64 -7.62 -5.62
C LYS A 434 16.95 -9.00 -5.06
N LYS A 435 16.08 -9.59 -4.24
CA LYS A 435 16.35 -10.87 -3.58
C LYS A 435 15.72 -12.10 -4.22
N GLY A 436 14.70 -11.93 -5.08
CA GLY A 436 13.83 -13.05 -5.46
C GLY A 436 12.99 -13.64 -4.31
N GLU A 437 13.14 -13.09 -3.09
CA GLU A 437 12.28 -13.30 -1.94
C GLU A 437 11.01 -12.46 -2.14
N GLY A 438 10.04 -12.99 -2.90
CA GLY A 438 8.66 -12.54 -2.72
C GLY A 438 8.29 -12.71 -1.24
N ARG A 439 7.62 -11.72 -0.62
CA ARG A 439 7.33 -11.65 0.83
C ARG A 439 6.81 -12.98 1.39
N THR A 440 7.73 -13.83 1.86
CA THR A 440 7.42 -14.97 2.69
C THR A 440 7.10 -14.44 4.08
N GLU A 441 5.99 -14.89 4.66
CA GLU A 441 5.60 -14.67 6.06
C GLU A 441 5.20 -13.23 6.44
N ALA A 442 4.21 -12.68 5.72
CA ALA A 442 3.25 -11.75 6.32
C ALA A 442 1.93 -12.49 6.62
N ALA A 443 1.89 -13.17 7.77
CA ALA A 443 0.70 -13.74 8.42
C ALA A 443 -0.38 -14.34 7.50
N ALA A 444 -0.17 -15.59 7.07
CA ALA A 444 -1.28 -16.43 6.65
C ALA A 444 -2.24 -16.63 7.84
N LEU A 445 -3.39 -15.95 7.82
CA LEU A 445 -4.51 -16.30 8.70
C LEU A 445 -5.04 -17.69 8.28
N PRO A 446 -5.32 -18.59 9.22
CA PRO A 446 -5.65 -19.97 8.89
C PRO A 446 -7.04 -20.06 8.26
N VAL A 447 -7.09 -20.23 6.94
CA VAL A 447 -8.30 -20.70 6.26
C VAL A 447 -8.41 -22.20 6.51
N SER A 448 -9.16 -22.56 7.54
CA SER A 448 -9.53 -23.94 7.83
C SER A 448 -10.29 -24.55 6.65
N VAL A 449 -9.74 -25.63 6.10
CA VAL A 449 -10.44 -26.46 5.10
C VAL A 449 -11.52 -27.25 5.82
N GLU A 450 -12.76 -26.75 5.80
CA GLU A 450 -13.95 -27.55 6.09
C GLU A 450 -14.90 -27.54 4.89
N LYS A 451 -15.66 -28.64 4.77
CA LYS A 451 -16.43 -29.01 3.59
C LYS A 451 -17.81 -28.36 3.54
N GLU A 452 -18.20 -28.03 2.31
CA GLU A 452 -19.57 -28.07 1.77
C GLU A 452 -20.65 -27.12 2.30
N THR A 453 -21.59 -26.87 1.39
CA THR A 453 -22.94 -26.29 1.53
C THR A 453 -23.08 -24.77 1.53
N ASP A 454 -23.81 -24.31 0.51
CA ASP A 454 -24.34 -22.95 0.37
C ASP A 454 -25.31 -22.58 1.50
N SER A 455 -25.26 -21.33 1.92
CA SER A 455 -26.50 -20.52 2.02
C SER A 455 -26.20 -19.02 2.05
N VAL A 456 -26.85 -18.26 1.16
CA VAL A 456 -26.84 -16.79 1.16
C VAL A 456 -28.27 -16.26 1.25
N ALA A 457 -28.57 -15.52 2.31
CA ALA A 457 -29.65 -14.54 2.41
C ALA A 457 -29.45 -13.70 3.68
N LYS A 458 -29.70 -12.39 3.73
CA LYS A 458 -29.86 -11.34 2.71
C LYS A 458 -29.93 -9.97 3.44
N GLU A 459 -30.10 -8.88 2.68
CA GLU A 459 -30.34 -7.47 3.08
C GLU A 459 -29.12 -6.54 2.91
N GLU A 460 -29.22 -5.37 2.26
CA GLU A 460 -30.29 -4.81 1.42
C GLU A 460 -29.71 -3.71 0.51
N GLN A 461 -30.21 -3.57 -0.72
CA GLN A 461 -30.12 -2.33 -1.51
C GLN A 461 -31.54 -1.91 -1.88
N LYS A 462 -31.84 -0.61 -1.75
CA LYS A 462 -33.19 -0.06 -1.99
C LYS A 462 -33.43 0.22 -3.47
N GLU A 463 -34.63 -0.17 -3.93
CA GLU A 463 -35.14 0.00 -5.29
C GLU A 463 -35.62 1.44 -5.59
N GLU A 464 -35.59 1.81 -6.87
CA GLU A 464 -36.49 2.82 -7.47
C GLU A 464 -37.79 2.17 -8.03
N PRO A 465 -38.87 2.93 -8.28
CA PRO A 465 -40.19 2.46 -7.84
C PRO A 465 -41.21 1.97 -8.90
N LYS A 466 -41.95 0.90 -8.52
CA LYS A 466 -43.40 0.63 -8.77
C LYS A 466 -43.82 0.37 -10.24
N LYS A 467 -44.77 -0.51 -10.59
CA LYS A 467 -45.84 -1.33 -9.94
C LYS A 467 -46.22 -2.43 -10.98
N ASN A 468 -46.85 -3.57 -10.69
CA ASN A 468 -47.46 -4.17 -9.49
C ASN A 468 -47.34 -5.72 -9.57
N LYS A 469 -47.98 -6.51 -8.69
CA LYS A 469 -47.75 -7.97 -8.53
C LYS A 469 -48.93 -8.88 -8.91
N LYS A 470 -48.62 -10.11 -9.37
CA LYS A 470 -49.36 -11.34 -8.99
C LYS A 470 -48.53 -12.65 -9.05
N LYS A 471 -48.22 -13.17 -7.85
CA LYS A 471 -47.86 -14.55 -7.39
C LYS A 471 -46.76 -15.41 -8.10
N LYS A 472 -46.16 -16.29 -7.28
CA LYS A 472 -44.89 -17.04 -7.46
C LYS A 472 -45.07 -18.47 -7.99
N THR A 473 -43.97 -19.02 -8.54
CA THR A 473 -43.57 -20.44 -8.45
C THR A 473 -42.06 -20.50 -8.10
N PRO A 474 -41.54 -21.50 -7.35
CA PRO A 474 -40.12 -21.54 -6.96
C PRO A 474 -39.18 -21.92 -8.13
N PRO A 475 -37.90 -21.49 -8.12
CA PRO A 475 -36.94 -21.82 -9.18
C PRO A 475 -36.44 -23.28 -9.08
N ALA A 476 -36.16 -23.87 -10.24
CA ALA A 476 -35.59 -25.20 -10.38
C ALA A 476 -34.08 -25.26 -10.04
N ALA A 477 -33.55 -26.49 -9.96
CA ALA A 477 -32.17 -26.84 -9.59
C ALA A 477 -31.09 -26.14 -10.45
N PRO A 478 -29.83 -26.00 -9.94
CA PRO A 478 -28.77 -25.29 -10.65
C PRO A 478 -28.43 -25.97 -11.98
N THR A 479 -28.57 -25.22 -13.07
CA THR A 479 -28.21 -25.65 -14.43
C THR A 479 -26.70 -25.61 -14.62
N GLU A 480 -26.12 -26.77 -14.95
CA GLU A 480 -24.74 -26.91 -15.40
C GLU A 480 -24.49 -26.06 -16.67
N ILE A 481 -23.22 -25.74 -16.94
CA ILE A 481 -22.80 -24.93 -18.10
C ILE A 481 -21.98 -25.82 -19.01
N ASP A 482 -22.54 -26.12 -20.17
CA ASP A 482 -22.03 -27.07 -21.16
C ASP A 482 -22.38 -26.59 -22.59
N VAL A 483 -21.91 -27.31 -23.61
CA VAL A 483 -22.07 -26.94 -25.02
C VAL A 483 -23.52 -26.80 -25.49
N SER A 484 -24.49 -27.46 -24.84
CA SER A 484 -25.93 -27.31 -25.15
C SER A 484 -26.47 -25.91 -24.91
N LYS A 485 -25.71 -25.04 -24.23
CA LYS A 485 -26.05 -23.63 -24.03
C LYS A 485 -25.66 -22.76 -25.22
N LEU A 486 -24.90 -23.28 -26.18
CA LEU A 486 -24.61 -22.64 -27.46
C LEU A 486 -25.71 -22.96 -28.48
N ASP A 487 -26.09 -21.96 -29.27
CA ASP A 487 -26.94 -22.14 -30.46
C ASP A 487 -26.03 -22.16 -31.69
N ILE A 488 -25.41 -23.31 -31.95
CA ILE A 488 -24.57 -23.53 -33.13
C ILE A 488 -25.48 -24.05 -34.24
N ARG A 489 -25.50 -23.37 -35.39
CA ARG A 489 -26.34 -23.74 -36.53
C ARG A 489 -25.54 -23.90 -37.82
N VAL A 490 -26.05 -24.76 -38.69
CA VAL A 490 -25.61 -24.88 -40.08
C VAL A 490 -26.01 -23.63 -40.85
N GLY A 491 -25.03 -22.93 -41.42
CA GLY A 491 -25.24 -21.77 -42.28
C GLY A 491 -24.68 -21.98 -43.69
N VAL A 492 -25.14 -21.15 -44.62
CA VAL A 492 -24.50 -20.96 -45.94
C VAL A 492 -24.22 -19.48 -46.16
N ILE A 493 -22.98 -19.15 -46.55
CA ILE A 493 -22.61 -17.78 -46.89
C ILE A 493 -23.27 -17.44 -48.23
N THR A 494 -24.28 -16.57 -48.21
CA THR A 494 -25.00 -16.15 -49.44
C THR A 494 -24.29 -15.03 -50.17
N LYS A 495 -23.43 -14.28 -49.48
CA LYS A 495 -22.66 -13.17 -50.04
C LYS A 495 -21.48 -12.81 -49.14
N ALA A 496 -20.33 -12.45 -49.72
CA ALA A 496 -19.16 -12.00 -48.97
C ALA A 496 -18.44 -10.82 -49.65
N TRP A 497 -17.97 -9.86 -48.86
CA TRP A 497 -17.18 -8.74 -49.38
C TRP A 497 -16.17 -8.23 -48.36
N GLU A 498 -15.13 -7.52 -48.81
CA GLU A 498 -14.13 -6.94 -47.92
C GLU A 498 -14.70 -5.78 -47.10
N HIS A 499 -14.33 -5.73 -45.81
CA HIS A 499 -14.69 -4.62 -44.94
C HIS A 499 -13.96 -3.34 -45.37
N THR A 500 -14.71 -2.27 -45.65
CA THR A 500 -14.19 -1.02 -46.25
C THR A 500 -13.13 -0.30 -45.41
N GLU A 501 -13.18 -0.48 -44.09
CA GLU A 501 -12.30 0.20 -43.12
C GLU A 501 -11.38 -0.77 -42.35
N ALA A 502 -11.35 -2.07 -42.69
CA ALA A 502 -10.63 -3.07 -41.90
C ALA A 502 -9.95 -4.15 -42.75
N ASP A 503 -8.63 -4.07 -42.86
CA ASP A 503 -7.80 -4.92 -43.74
C ASP A 503 -7.81 -6.43 -43.42
N LYS A 504 -8.40 -6.83 -42.28
CA LYS A 504 -8.46 -8.22 -41.80
C LYS A 504 -9.86 -8.81 -41.78
N LEU A 505 -10.90 -8.03 -42.09
CA LEU A 505 -12.29 -8.46 -41.97
C LEU A 505 -12.96 -8.68 -43.33
N PHE A 506 -13.76 -9.74 -43.41
CA PHE A 506 -14.85 -9.83 -44.37
C PHE A 506 -16.18 -9.46 -43.70
N CYS A 507 -17.09 -8.95 -44.51
CA CYS A 507 -18.50 -8.78 -44.20
C CYS A 507 -19.28 -9.85 -44.97
N GLU A 508 -20.12 -10.60 -44.26
CA GLU A 508 -20.80 -11.79 -44.77
C GLU A 508 -22.29 -11.67 -44.51
N GLU A 509 -23.12 -12.00 -45.51
CA GLU A 509 -24.52 -12.34 -45.31
C GLU A 509 -24.61 -13.88 -45.26
N ILE A 510 -25.04 -14.43 -44.13
CA ILE A 510 -25.10 -15.89 -43.89
C ILE A 510 -26.55 -16.31 -43.59
N ASP A 511 -27.11 -17.15 -44.44
CA ASP A 511 -28.41 -17.79 -44.20
C ASP A 511 -28.23 -18.94 -43.19
N ILE A 512 -28.95 -18.83 -42.07
CA ILE A 512 -29.02 -19.83 -40.99
C ILE A 512 -30.47 -20.29 -40.74
N GLY A 513 -31.32 -20.27 -41.76
CA GLY A 513 -32.73 -20.70 -41.69
C GLY A 513 -33.64 -19.72 -40.95
N GLU A 514 -33.28 -18.43 -40.93
CA GLU A 514 -34.10 -17.34 -40.38
C GLU A 514 -34.79 -16.55 -41.51
N GLU A 515 -35.72 -15.64 -41.17
CA GLU A 515 -36.48 -14.87 -42.18
C GLU A 515 -35.59 -13.98 -43.06
N GLN A 516 -34.41 -13.60 -42.57
CA GLN A 516 -33.39 -12.84 -43.31
C GLN A 516 -32.00 -13.39 -42.97
N PRO A 517 -31.05 -13.42 -43.93
CA PRO A 517 -29.65 -13.74 -43.65
C PRO A 517 -29.06 -12.82 -42.58
N ARG A 518 -28.18 -13.36 -41.72
CA ARG A 518 -27.50 -12.58 -40.70
C ARG A 518 -26.27 -11.89 -41.28
N THR A 519 -26.07 -10.63 -40.92
CA THR A 519 -24.80 -9.92 -41.15
C THR A 519 -23.78 -10.36 -40.10
N ILE A 520 -22.64 -10.88 -40.54
CA ILE A 520 -21.54 -11.33 -39.68
C ILE A 520 -20.24 -10.73 -40.23
N ALA A 521 -19.31 -10.40 -39.34
CA ALA A 521 -17.95 -10.01 -39.71
C ALA A 521 -16.96 -11.07 -39.21
N SER A 522 -16.11 -11.57 -40.10
CA SER A 522 -15.16 -12.66 -39.83
C SER A 522 -13.71 -12.20 -40.04
N GLY A 523 -12.78 -12.77 -39.26
CA GLY A 523 -11.34 -12.45 -39.33
C GLY A 523 -10.57 -13.19 -40.43
N LEU A 524 -11.25 -13.62 -41.50
CA LEU A 524 -10.76 -14.67 -42.39
C LEU A 524 -9.96 -14.17 -43.61
N LYS A 525 -9.82 -12.85 -43.78
CA LYS A 525 -9.13 -12.21 -44.92
C LYS A 525 -7.63 -12.52 -45.03
N ALA A 526 -7.02 -13.08 -43.98
CA ALA A 526 -5.64 -13.59 -44.03
C ALA A 526 -5.53 -15.03 -44.61
N HIS A 527 -6.66 -15.72 -44.80
CA HIS A 527 -6.71 -17.16 -45.12
C HIS A 527 -7.57 -17.50 -46.34
N TYR A 528 -8.57 -16.66 -46.68
CA TYR A 528 -9.49 -16.84 -47.82
C TYR A 528 -9.61 -15.56 -48.64
N ASN A 529 -10.05 -15.67 -49.91
CA ASN A 529 -10.52 -14.53 -50.71
C ASN A 529 -12.05 -14.45 -50.64
N ALA A 530 -12.65 -13.28 -50.86
CA ALA A 530 -14.11 -13.10 -50.79
C ALA A 530 -14.87 -14.03 -51.78
N GLU A 531 -14.32 -14.24 -52.97
CA GLU A 531 -14.91 -15.13 -54.00
C GLU A 531 -14.95 -16.61 -53.58
N ASP A 532 -14.05 -17.04 -52.69
CA ASP A 532 -13.98 -18.42 -52.19
C ASP A 532 -14.98 -18.69 -51.05
N LEU A 533 -15.60 -17.64 -50.49
CA LEU A 533 -16.52 -17.72 -49.36
C LEU A 533 -17.98 -17.93 -49.78
N GLU A 534 -18.40 -17.39 -50.93
CA GLU A 534 -19.80 -17.49 -51.36
C GLU A 534 -20.18 -18.95 -51.68
N GLY A 535 -21.29 -19.41 -51.10
CA GLY A 535 -21.73 -20.80 -51.18
C GLY A 535 -21.07 -21.75 -50.17
N GLN A 536 -20.08 -21.30 -49.39
CA GLN A 536 -19.48 -22.14 -48.34
C GLN A 536 -20.49 -22.46 -47.24
N ARG A 537 -20.37 -23.68 -46.72
CA ARG A 537 -21.23 -24.20 -45.64
C ARG A 537 -20.47 -24.20 -44.34
N VAL A 538 -20.99 -23.48 -43.35
CA VAL A 538 -20.26 -23.13 -42.14
C VAL A 538 -21.08 -23.40 -40.89
N LEU A 539 -20.43 -23.48 -39.73
CA LEU A 539 -21.10 -23.45 -38.44
C LEU A 539 -21.12 -22.03 -37.86
N VAL A 540 -22.31 -21.53 -37.52
CA VAL A 540 -22.53 -20.20 -36.96
C VAL A 540 -23.01 -20.29 -35.52
N LEU A 541 -22.35 -19.59 -34.61
CA LEU A 541 -22.81 -19.39 -33.24
C LEU A 541 -23.81 -18.21 -33.19
N ALA A 542 -25.10 -18.53 -33.09
CA ALA A 542 -26.23 -17.64 -33.33
C ALA A 542 -26.84 -16.99 -32.08
N ASN A 543 -26.48 -17.41 -30.86
CA ASN A 543 -26.99 -16.81 -29.61
C ASN A 543 -25.99 -15.84 -28.94
N LEU A 544 -25.12 -15.21 -29.74
CA LEU A 544 -24.29 -14.08 -29.31
C LEU A 544 -25.08 -12.76 -29.38
N LYS A 545 -24.87 -11.89 -28.39
CA LYS A 545 -25.33 -10.50 -28.48
C LYS A 545 -24.61 -9.80 -29.62
N GLN A 546 -25.36 -9.09 -30.47
CA GLN A 546 -24.83 -8.24 -31.55
C GLN A 546 -23.66 -7.37 -31.08
N ARG A 547 -22.59 -7.33 -31.88
CA ARG A 547 -21.44 -6.42 -31.68
C ARG A 547 -21.16 -5.66 -32.96
N LYS A 548 -20.58 -4.46 -32.85
CA LYS A 548 -20.00 -3.76 -34.00
C LYS A 548 -18.52 -4.13 -34.10
N MET A 549 -18.08 -4.51 -35.30
CA MET A 549 -16.67 -4.77 -35.61
C MET A 549 -16.25 -3.73 -36.65
N VAL A 550 -15.47 -2.73 -36.22
CA VAL A 550 -15.09 -1.56 -37.03
C VAL A 550 -16.31 -0.92 -37.72
N GLY A 551 -17.35 -0.62 -36.93
CA GLY A 551 -18.60 -0.04 -37.43
C GLY A 551 -19.62 -1.05 -37.99
N TYR A 552 -19.19 -2.15 -38.61
CA TYR A 552 -20.11 -3.14 -39.20
C TYR A 552 -20.80 -4.02 -38.15
N PRO A 553 -22.13 -4.24 -38.22
CA PRO A 553 -22.86 -5.04 -37.25
C PRO A 553 -22.70 -6.55 -37.50
N SER A 554 -22.08 -7.25 -36.54
CA SER A 554 -21.99 -8.71 -36.52
C SER A 554 -23.01 -9.32 -35.56
N HIS A 555 -23.84 -10.23 -36.06
CA HIS A 555 -24.93 -10.91 -35.36
C HIS A 555 -24.64 -12.40 -35.08
N GLY A 556 -23.37 -12.78 -35.03
CA GLY A 556 -22.93 -14.16 -34.81
C GLY A 556 -21.43 -14.29 -34.91
N MET A 557 -20.95 -15.53 -34.97
CA MET A 557 -19.54 -15.86 -35.16
C MET A 557 -19.45 -17.16 -35.95
N VAL A 558 -18.62 -17.17 -36.99
CA VAL A 558 -18.34 -18.38 -37.78
C VAL A 558 -17.25 -19.19 -37.07
N LEU A 559 -17.51 -20.46 -36.81
CA LEU A 559 -16.59 -21.35 -36.10
C LEU A 559 -15.57 -21.97 -37.06
N CYS A 560 -14.28 -21.77 -36.76
CA CYS A 560 -13.19 -22.30 -37.56
C CYS A 560 -12.25 -23.15 -36.69
N SER A 561 -11.61 -24.16 -37.30
CA SER A 561 -10.50 -24.89 -36.69
C SER A 561 -9.17 -24.18 -36.98
N VAL A 562 -8.37 -23.98 -35.95
CA VAL A 562 -7.08 -23.27 -35.98
C VAL A 562 -5.97 -24.21 -35.50
N ASN A 563 -4.86 -24.30 -36.25
CA ASN A 563 -3.71 -25.11 -35.85
C ASN A 563 -2.96 -24.52 -34.64
N GLU A 564 -2.13 -25.34 -33.98
CA GLU A 564 -1.42 -24.98 -32.74
C GLU A 564 -0.53 -23.72 -32.87
N ASP A 565 -0.01 -23.43 -34.08
CA ASP A 565 0.81 -22.28 -34.41
C ASP A 565 0.04 -21.09 -35.00
N GLY A 566 -1.27 -21.22 -35.20
CA GLY A 566 -2.15 -20.15 -35.71
C GLY A 566 -1.91 -19.74 -37.17
N SER A 567 -1.12 -20.49 -37.92
CA SER A 567 -0.77 -20.19 -39.32
C SER A 567 -1.83 -20.60 -40.33
N LYS A 568 -2.75 -21.51 -39.96
CA LYS A 568 -3.78 -22.08 -40.81
C LYS A 568 -5.12 -22.10 -40.07
N VAL A 569 -6.13 -21.53 -40.71
CA VAL A 569 -7.52 -21.48 -40.25
C VAL A 569 -8.38 -22.13 -41.32
N GLU A 570 -9.27 -23.04 -40.92
CA GLU A 570 -10.21 -23.72 -41.82
C GLU A 570 -11.62 -23.72 -41.25
N PHE A 571 -12.63 -23.65 -42.12
CA PHE A 571 -14.02 -23.85 -41.70
C PHE A 571 -14.24 -25.23 -41.08
N VAL A 572 -15.10 -25.26 -40.05
CA VAL A 572 -15.78 -26.49 -39.65
C VAL A 572 -17.01 -26.63 -40.55
N GLU A 573 -16.95 -27.58 -41.49
CA GLU A 573 -18.01 -27.87 -42.44
C GLU A 573 -19.04 -28.86 -41.86
N PRO A 574 -20.35 -28.61 -42.02
CA PRO A 574 -21.39 -29.59 -41.78
C PRO A 574 -21.50 -30.58 -42.96
N PRO A 575 -22.05 -31.78 -42.75
CA PRO A 575 -22.28 -32.75 -43.82
C PRO A 575 -23.09 -32.19 -45.00
N ALA A 576 -22.80 -32.68 -46.21
CA ALA A 576 -23.44 -32.24 -47.46
C ALA A 576 -24.98 -32.37 -47.45
N ASP A 577 -25.54 -33.31 -46.68
CA ASP A 577 -27.00 -33.52 -46.58
C ASP A 577 -27.66 -32.81 -45.38
N ALA A 578 -26.90 -32.08 -44.54
CA ALA A 578 -27.47 -31.32 -43.41
C ALA A 578 -28.36 -30.16 -43.91
N LYS A 579 -29.35 -29.74 -43.14
CA LYS A 579 -30.28 -28.66 -43.53
C LYS A 579 -29.73 -27.29 -43.11
N ILE A 580 -30.00 -26.25 -43.89
CA ILE A 580 -29.68 -24.87 -43.49
C ILE A 580 -30.54 -24.50 -42.28
N GLY A 581 -29.93 -23.88 -41.27
CA GLY A 581 -30.54 -23.56 -39.98
C GLY A 581 -30.69 -24.73 -39.02
N GLU A 582 -30.24 -25.93 -39.40
CA GLU A 582 -30.20 -27.09 -38.49
C GLU A 582 -29.25 -26.82 -37.32
N ARG A 583 -29.70 -27.15 -36.11
CA ARG A 583 -28.90 -27.00 -34.89
C ARG A 583 -27.91 -28.16 -34.78
N VAL A 584 -26.63 -27.83 -34.59
CA VAL A 584 -25.59 -28.80 -34.28
C VAL A 584 -25.71 -29.24 -32.83
N MET A 585 -25.78 -30.55 -32.62
CA MET A 585 -25.90 -31.18 -31.32
C MET A 585 -24.59 -31.91 -30.95
N VAL A 586 -24.42 -32.24 -29.67
CA VAL A 586 -23.30 -33.06 -29.19
C VAL A 586 -23.88 -34.17 -28.31
N ASP A 587 -23.53 -35.41 -28.64
CA ASP A 587 -24.04 -36.59 -27.92
C ASP A 587 -23.75 -36.51 -26.42
N GLY A 588 -24.81 -36.66 -25.61
CA GLY A 588 -24.75 -36.57 -24.15
C GLY A 588 -24.90 -35.15 -23.58
N PHE A 589 -25.08 -34.12 -24.41
CA PHE A 589 -25.31 -32.74 -24.00
C PHE A 589 -26.66 -32.21 -24.52
N ASP A 590 -27.74 -32.77 -23.99
CA ASP A 590 -29.11 -32.38 -24.33
C ASP A 590 -29.55 -31.14 -23.54
N GLY A 591 -29.85 -30.05 -24.24
CA GLY A 591 -30.34 -28.85 -23.57
C GLY A 591 -30.71 -27.68 -24.49
N GLU A 592 -31.60 -26.83 -23.99
CA GLU A 592 -31.97 -25.59 -24.67
C GLU A 592 -30.83 -24.57 -24.69
N PRO A 593 -30.68 -23.79 -25.79
CA PRO A 593 -29.70 -22.73 -25.86
C PRO A 593 -29.93 -21.67 -24.78
N ALA A 594 -28.84 -21.08 -24.30
CA ALA A 594 -28.94 -19.92 -23.43
C ALA A 594 -29.30 -18.67 -24.25
N SER A 595 -30.02 -17.73 -23.62
CA SER A 595 -30.19 -16.39 -24.20
C SER A 595 -28.86 -15.63 -24.22
N GLU A 596 -28.70 -14.67 -25.14
CA GLU A 596 -27.52 -13.81 -25.28
C GLU A 596 -27.01 -13.24 -23.95
N ASN A 597 -27.96 -12.76 -23.12
CA ASN A 597 -27.69 -12.19 -21.81
C ASN A 597 -27.17 -13.22 -20.79
N GLN A 598 -27.56 -14.49 -20.91
CA GLN A 598 -27.09 -15.57 -20.04
C GLN A 598 -25.67 -16.01 -20.42
N ILE A 599 -25.35 -16.06 -21.72
CA ILE A 599 -24.01 -16.36 -22.23
C ILE A 599 -22.97 -15.43 -21.63
N ILE A 600 -23.22 -14.12 -21.69
CA ILE A 600 -22.32 -13.10 -21.16
C ILE A 600 -22.24 -13.20 -19.63
N LYS A 601 -23.39 -13.19 -18.94
CA LYS A 601 -23.43 -13.13 -17.46
C LYS A 601 -22.84 -14.36 -16.77
N LYS A 602 -22.92 -15.56 -17.38
CA LYS A 602 -22.36 -16.80 -16.82
C LYS A 602 -20.94 -17.13 -17.32
N LYS A 603 -20.35 -16.29 -18.19
CA LYS A 603 -19.06 -16.54 -18.87
C LYS A 603 -19.04 -17.93 -19.52
N MET A 604 -20.02 -18.21 -20.37
CA MET A 604 -20.20 -19.55 -20.94
C MET A 604 -19.09 -19.91 -21.93
N MET A 605 -18.66 -18.96 -22.78
CA MET A 605 -17.62 -19.19 -23.79
C MET A 605 -16.29 -19.62 -23.16
N ASP A 606 -15.83 -18.87 -22.16
CA ASP A 606 -14.63 -19.14 -21.36
C ASP A 606 -14.57 -20.57 -20.78
N LYS A 607 -15.74 -21.21 -20.60
CA LYS A 607 -15.89 -22.57 -20.02
C LYS A 607 -16.12 -23.66 -21.05
N ILE A 608 -16.56 -23.31 -22.26
CA ILE A 608 -16.96 -24.28 -23.30
C ILE A 608 -15.87 -24.38 -24.38
N PHE A 609 -15.27 -23.25 -24.78
CA PHE A 609 -14.29 -23.20 -25.86
C PHE A 609 -13.00 -24.01 -25.57
N PRO A 610 -12.44 -24.06 -24.35
CA PRO A 610 -11.25 -24.88 -24.07
C PRO A 610 -11.43 -26.40 -24.31
N ASP A 611 -12.67 -26.88 -24.32
CA ASP A 611 -13.02 -28.28 -24.59
C ASP A 611 -13.48 -28.50 -26.05
N LEU A 612 -13.56 -27.45 -26.87
CA LEU A 612 -14.06 -27.44 -28.26
C LEU A 612 -12.90 -27.52 -29.26
N LYS A 613 -12.69 -28.68 -29.87
CA LYS A 613 -11.50 -28.97 -30.70
C LYS A 613 -11.77 -30.08 -31.72
N THR A 614 -10.97 -30.17 -32.78
CA THR A 614 -11.01 -31.32 -33.68
C THR A 614 -10.29 -32.55 -33.08
N ASN A 615 -10.73 -33.76 -33.44
CA ASN A 615 -10.06 -35.01 -33.07
C ASN A 615 -8.98 -35.40 -34.10
N SER A 616 -8.44 -36.63 -34.03
CA SER A 616 -7.45 -37.17 -34.96
C SER A 616 -7.91 -37.27 -36.42
N ASP A 617 -9.22 -37.35 -36.65
CA ASP A 617 -9.84 -37.51 -37.97
C ASP A 617 -10.40 -36.19 -38.52
N GLY A 618 -10.12 -35.07 -37.84
CA GLY A 618 -10.61 -33.74 -38.20
C GLY A 618 -12.07 -33.47 -37.83
N VAL A 619 -12.73 -34.39 -37.12
CA VAL A 619 -14.12 -34.21 -36.64
C VAL A 619 -14.12 -33.19 -35.50
N ALA A 620 -15.00 -32.20 -35.56
CA ALA A 620 -15.21 -31.24 -34.48
C ALA A 620 -15.82 -31.94 -33.25
N THR A 621 -15.27 -31.70 -32.06
CA THR A 621 -15.71 -32.33 -30.81
C THR A 621 -15.80 -31.35 -29.65
N TYR A 622 -16.69 -31.64 -28.70
CA TYR A 622 -16.70 -31.06 -27.35
C TYR A 622 -16.48 -32.18 -26.33
N LYS A 623 -15.47 -32.07 -25.47
CA LYS A 623 -15.09 -33.14 -24.50
C LYS A 623 -14.92 -34.53 -25.16
N ASN A 624 -14.41 -34.53 -26.39
CA ASN A 624 -14.24 -35.69 -27.28
C ASN A 624 -15.54 -36.35 -27.82
N GLN A 625 -16.72 -35.73 -27.62
CA GLN A 625 -17.97 -36.13 -28.28
C GLN A 625 -18.19 -35.30 -29.57
N PRO A 626 -18.65 -35.89 -30.67
CA PRO A 626 -18.71 -35.22 -31.98
C PRO A 626 -19.83 -34.17 -32.04
N LEU A 627 -19.52 -33.02 -32.63
CA LEU A 627 -20.50 -32.04 -33.10
C LEU A 627 -21.17 -32.61 -34.35
N SER A 628 -22.47 -32.87 -34.29
CA SER A 628 -23.20 -33.61 -35.31
C SER A 628 -24.55 -32.97 -35.67
N THR A 629 -24.96 -33.22 -36.91
CA THR A 629 -26.30 -32.97 -37.47
C THR A 629 -27.01 -34.32 -37.68
N GLU A 630 -28.30 -34.30 -38.05
CA GLU A 630 -29.05 -35.49 -38.50
C GLU A 630 -28.34 -36.22 -39.66
N ALA A 631 -27.55 -35.49 -40.45
CA ALA A 631 -26.78 -36.01 -41.58
C ALA A 631 -25.37 -36.52 -41.22
N GLY A 632 -24.90 -36.32 -39.98
CA GLY A 632 -23.60 -36.83 -39.50
C GLY A 632 -22.69 -35.77 -38.84
N PRO A 633 -21.42 -36.11 -38.58
CA PRO A 633 -20.49 -35.26 -37.85
C PRO A 633 -19.94 -34.10 -38.71
N CYS A 634 -19.70 -32.94 -38.09
CA CYS A 634 -19.05 -31.80 -38.71
C CYS A 634 -17.52 -31.97 -38.68
N VAL A 635 -16.83 -31.58 -39.77
CA VAL A 635 -15.40 -31.82 -39.99
C VAL A 635 -14.67 -30.56 -40.47
N SER A 636 -13.39 -30.40 -40.16
CA SER A 636 -12.57 -29.37 -40.80
C SER A 636 -12.25 -29.72 -42.25
N GLN A 637 -12.17 -28.72 -43.14
CA GLN A 637 -12.10 -28.89 -44.60
C GLN A 637 -11.02 -29.90 -45.06
N THR A 638 -9.79 -29.79 -44.53
CA THR A 638 -8.68 -30.71 -44.82
C THR A 638 -8.45 -31.76 -43.74
N LYS A 639 -9.41 -31.93 -42.82
CA LYS A 639 -9.32 -32.78 -41.62
C LYS A 639 -8.12 -32.43 -40.73
N MET A 640 -7.93 -31.14 -40.47
CA MET A 640 -6.97 -30.65 -39.49
C MET A 640 -7.22 -31.31 -38.12
N ALA A 641 -6.25 -32.09 -37.65
CA ALA A 641 -6.33 -32.86 -36.42
C ALA A 641 -5.93 -32.03 -35.18
N ASN A 642 -6.50 -32.36 -34.02
CA ASN A 642 -6.18 -31.79 -32.70
C ASN A 642 -6.18 -30.24 -32.65
N SER A 643 -6.91 -29.59 -33.55
CA SER A 643 -6.91 -28.15 -33.75
C SER A 643 -7.98 -27.49 -32.89
N GLN A 644 -7.67 -26.33 -32.31
CA GLN A 644 -8.61 -25.57 -31.48
C GLN A 644 -9.75 -25.05 -32.34
N ILE A 645 -11.00 -25.13 -31.87
CA ILE A 645 -12.12 -24.46 -32.55
C ILE A 645 -12.38 -23.12 -31.87
N SER A 646 -12.50 -22.07 -32.67
CA SER A 646 -12.72 -20.68 -32.23
C SER A 646 -13.63 -19.92 -33.20
#